data_AF-D7TJT3-F1
#
_entry.id   AF-D7TJT3-F1
#
_cell.length_a   1.000
_cell.length_b   1.000
_cell.length_c   1.000
_cell.angle_alpha   90.00
_cell.angle_beta   90.00
_cell.angle_gamma   90.00
#
_symmetry.space_group_name_H-M   'P 1'
#
loop_
_entity.id
_entity.type
_entity.pdbx_description
1 polymer ?
#
loop_
_entity_poly.entity_id
_entity_poly.type
_entity_poly.pdbx_seq_one_letter_code
_entity_poly.pdbx_strand_id
1 'polypeptide(L)'
;MINPYSSALSMDNPSTTTSSSGPNALITTLCNSIQALGRGFDVTSDIRLLYCKGAPGSRPVILDEENTRDLVVSDGVIIPNVSVDIEASRGKRTTESIPVCGFHEMAHHFNELSGISGSIPLGSFNAMFNFTGSWHVDAAATKSLAMVGYYIPLFTVELANSNLVLRDEIKRAVPFTWDPTSLASFIENYGTHIVTSATIGGRDVVYVRQHQLSPLSSSDIENYVKDIGDQRFLDPKSQPTAAPLKYKDKDVTVIFRRRGGDDLEQSHAKWSETVELAPDVINMKFVPIVSLLDSVPGLKHLARAVDLYLEYKPPIEDLQYFLEFQIARVWAPELNKLQRKEPVCPSLQFSLMGPKLYISPDQVTVGRKPVTGLRLSLEGSKQNRLAIHLQHLVSLPKILQPHWDAHMAIGAPKWQGPEEQDSRWFEPIKWKNFSHVSTAPIEHTEICIGDLSGVHIVTGAQLGVWDFGAKSVLHLKLLFSKVPGCTIRRSVWDHSPSTPSTSQKPDGSSSSLSNEKTEDKKGDSSSQTGKLIKIVDLTEMSKGPQDIPGHWLVTGAKLGVDKGKIVLRINCFISMLVPEQNYLETQLGKSYYYSVFVHTIMDNDVFNVYSRPSIICLSKLIYYKIMTTSLESLSKSANSTEATLAFKQQTRAFVPMEKGEELVEGKVDWKGRTAIKNKHGGQRFSSLILASFALENMATVALAVNLVTYFNGVMHFSIADAANELTNYMGTAYILSIVVAFLADAYIGRFYAVLVSAFIELVGLGLLAVQAHYPKLKPPTCVIFDPTADCQQVHGGNAALLFVALYLVAAGTAGIKAALPTHGADQFDEKDPQEAMQMSSFFNGLLLALCVGGAVSLTLVVWIQDNKGWDKGFGVPTLAIFLAMIVFAVGLPRYRIHVIQGTSAITEIIQVLVASFRNRKLPLPDDPAELYEIDKDKEAATEAEFLPHRDIYRFLDKAAIQTTLLGNSDKPETPNPWKLCRVTQVENAKIIAGMVPIFCCTIIMTLCLAQLQTFSIEQGLTMDTRVANSFNIPPASLPILPVIFMIILIPVYDRIFVPYARGITGLRTGITHLQRIGVGLVLSAISMATSAVMEALRKRVARDNNMLDAIPVLQPLPISVFWLSFQYFIFGIADLFTYVGLLEFFYSEAPKAIKSISTCFLWSSMALGYYFSTVVVNIVNRATKGITRSGGWLAGNNINRNHLNLFYWLLSILSVINFFVYLFVAKRYKYRPQALVAPIANEENKNNKASV
;
A
#
# COMPACT_ATOMS: atom_id res chain seq x y z
N MET A 1 30.18 49.28 -7.01
CA MET A 1 31.65 49.27 -6.92
C MET A 1 32.07 47.99 -6.22
N ILE A 2 32.75 47.13 -6.98
CA ILE A 2 33.77 46.14 -6.64
C ILE A 2 33.47 45.15 -5.49
N ASN A 3 33.17 43.93 -5.93
CA ASN A 3 33.04 42.69 -5.20
C ASN A 3 34.37 41.90 -5.36
N PRO A 4 35.11 41.52 -4.29
CA PRO A 4 36.35 40.78 -4.41
C PRO A 4 36.16 39.31 -4.00
N TYR A 5 35.99 38.41 -4.97
CA TYR A 5 36.29 36.98 -4.79
C TYR A 5 36.86 36.42 -6.09
N SER A 6 38.20 36.47 -6.19
CA SER A 6 39.02 35.78 -7.17
C SER A 6 40.33 35.40 -6.47
N SER A 7 40.41 34.16 -6.00
CA SER A 7 41.68 33.43 -5.77
C SER A 7 41.36 31.98 -5.37
N ALA A 8 40.98 31.17 -6.35
CA ALA A 8 41.08 29.72 -6.23
C ALA A 8 42.53 29.34 -6.57
N LEU A 9 43.31 28.97 -5.54
CA LEU A 9 44.62 28.35 -5.69
C LEU A 9 44.42 26.88 -6.08
N SER A 10 45.03 26.53 -7.20
CA SER A 10 45.21 25.20 -7.76
C SER A 10 45.91 24.25 -6.78
N MET A 11 45.37 23.03 -6.62
CA MET A 11 46.18 21.86 -6.29
C MET A 11 45.95 20.78 -7.33
N ASP A 12 47.04 20.44 -8.00
CA ASP A 12 47.15 19.50 -9.11
C ASP A 12 46.86 18.04 -8.70
N ASN A 13 46.27 17.31 -9.63
CA ASN A 13 46.24 15.84 -9.66
C ASN A 13 47.64 15.27 -9.95
N PRO A 14 48.09 14.19 -9.27
CA PRO A 14 49.08 13.29 -9.82
C PRO A 14 48.44 11.98 -10.32
N SER A 15 48.81 11.61 -11.54
CA SER A 15 48.45 10.41 -12.28
C SER A 15 49.13 9.14 -11.78
N THR A 16 48.39 8.02 -11.80
CA THR A 16 48.81 6.60 -11.92
C THR A 16 50.11 6.15 -11.26
N THR A 17 49.98 5.47 -10.13
CA THR A 17 50.82 4.34 -9.71
C THR A 17 49.95 3.34 -8.95
N THR A 18 50.13 2.05 -9.24
CA THR A 18 49.52 0.92 -8.55
C THR A 18 50.02 0.81 -7.10
N SER A 19 49.13 0.40 -6.19
CA SER A 19 49.31 0.10 -4.75
C SER A 19 49.40 1.29 -3.75
N SER A 20 48.48 1.28 -2.76
CA SER A 20 48.42 2.04 -1.47
C SER A 20 47.23 3.03 -1.29
N SER A 21 46.06 2.53 -0.85
CA SER A 21 44.91 3.36 -0.43
C SER A 21 44.83 3.63 1.09
N GLY A 22 45.68 2.97 1.90
CA GLY A 22 45.61 2.99 3.37
C GLY A 22 45.83 4.35 4.08
N PRO A 23 46.80 5.19 3.69
CA PRO A 23 47.14 6.40 4.45
C PRO A 23 46.04 7.49 4.41
N ASN A 24 45.33 7.63 3.28
CA ASN A 24 44.40 8.75 3.06
C ASN A 24 43.09 8.63 3.86
N ALA A 25 42.60 7.41 4.09
CA ALA A 25 41.35 7.19 4.84
C ALA A 25 41.52 7.45 6.35
N LEU A 26 42.66 7.01 6.91
CA LEU A 26 43.04 7.28 8.30
C LEU A 26 43.19 8.79 8.54
N ILE A 27 43.92 9.50 7.68
CA ILE A 27 44.09 10.96 7.76
C ILE A 27 42.74 11.67 7.72
N THR A 28 41.87 11.29 6.77
CA THR A 28 40.54 11.90 6.62
C THR A 28 39.69 11.71 7.88
N THR A 29 39.67 10.50 8.44
CA THR A 29 38.87 10.17 9.64
C THR A 29 39.41 10.88 10.88
N LEU A 30 40.73 10.99 11.01
CA LEU A 30 41.37 11.76 12.08
C LEU A 30 41.05 13.25 11.97
N CYS A 31 41.18 13.86 10.78
CA CYS A 31 40.83 15.27 10.55
C CYS A 31 39.37 15.55 10.91
N ASN A 32 38.44 14.70 10.47
CA ASN A 32 37.01 14.84 10.79
C ASN A 32 36.74 14.69 12.29
N SER A 33 37.46 13.78 12.97
CA SER A 33 37.34 13.59 14.42
C SER A 33 37.87 14.78 15.21
N ILE A 34 39.00 15.36 14.79
CA ILE A 34 39.58 16.59 15.37
C ILE A 34 38.65 17.80 15.19
N GLN A 35 37.99 17.90 14.04
CA GLN A 35 36.97 18.93 13.79
C GLN A 35 35.69 18.73 14.61
N ALA A 36 35.39 17.51 15.06
CA ALA A 36 34.26 17.21 15.91
C ALA A 36 34.48 17.60 17.39
N LEU A 37 35.72 17.63 17.87
CA LEU A 37 36.03 18.03 19.24
C LEU A 37 35.57 19.46 19.55
N GLY A 38 34.91 19.64 20.69
CA GLY A 38 34.34 20.93 21.10
C GLY A 38 33.03 21.31 20.40
N ARG A 39 32.49 20.44 19.52
CA ARG A 39 31.16 20.63 18.90
C ARG A 39 30.04 20.11 19.78
N GLY A 40 28.87 20.71 19.60
CA GLY A 40 27.61 20.23 20.17
C GLY A 40 27.22 18.87 19.63
N PHE A 41 26.61 18.04 20.46
CA PHE A 41 26.20 16.69 20.13
C PHE A 41 24.88 16.34 20.81
N ASP A 42 24.05 15.59 20.10
CA ASP A 42 22.83 15.03 20.66
C ASP A 42 23.06 13.57 21.06
N VAL A 43 23.23 13.34 22.36
CA VAL A 43 23.54 12.01 22.89
C VAL A 43 22.35 11.02 22.82
N THR A 44 21.17 11.47 22.38
CA THR A 44 20.07 10.56 22.01
C THR A 44 20.31 9.86 20.67
N SER A 45 21.31 10.30 19.89
CA SER A 45 21.76 9.70 18.63
C SER A 45 22.93 8.73 18.81
N ASP A 46 23.24 7.96 17.76
CA ASP A 46 24.44 7.09 17.70
C ASP A 46 25.72 7.94 17.58
N ILE A 47 26.88 7.39 17.96
CA ILE A 47 28.20 8.07 18.02
C ILE A 47 28.84 8.35 16.64
N ARG A 48 28.04 8.56 15.60
CA ARG A 48 28.56 8.92 14.26
C ARG A 48 28.82 10.41 14.17
N LEU A 49 29.91 10.79 13.51
CA LEU A 49 30.31 12.20 13.36
C LEU A 49 29.24 13.08 12.69
N LEU A 50 28.34 12.49 11.88
CA LEU A 50 27.23 13.20 11.23
C LEU A 50 26.24 13.83 12.21
N TYR A 51 26.18 13.36 13.47
CA TYR A 51 25.29 13.89 14.50
C TYR A 51 25.89 15.07 15.29
N CYS A 52 27.11 15.49 14.97
CA CYS A 52 27.68 16.71 15.52
C CYS A 52 26.93 17.93 14.97
N LYS A 53 26.59 18.87 15.85
CA LYS A 53 25.85 20.10 15.56
C LYS A 53 26.77 21.21 15.03
N GLY A 54 26.20 22.15 14.27
CA GLY A 54 26.91 23.26 13.62
C GLY A 54 27.60 22.88 12.29
N ALA A 55 28.06 23.86 11.53
CA ALA A 55 28.92 23.65 10.36
C ALA A 55 30.34 23.22 10.79
N PRO A 56 31.11 22.51 9.94
CA PRO A 56 32.53 22.23 10.20
C PRO A 56 33.28 23.54 10.49
N GLY A 57 33.93 23.64 11.66
CA GLY A 57 34.62 24.86 12.14
C GLY A 57 33.79 25.76 13.07
N SER A 58 32.47 25.59 13.19
CA SER A 58 31.66 26.30 14.19
C SER A 58 31.65 25.53 15.52
N ARG A 59 32.54 25.91 16.44
CA ARG A 59 32.65 25.27 17.77
C ARG A 59 31.97 26.11 18.86
N PRO A 60 31.02 25.54 19.62
CA PRO A 60 30.48 26.12 20.85
C PRO A 60 31.52 26.52 21.89
N VAL A 61 32.58 25.74 21.98
CA VAL A 61 33.69 25.97 22.90
C VAL A 61 34.77 26.81 22.23
N ILE A 62 35.39 27.69 23.01
CA ILE A 62 36.58 28.45 22.59
C ILE A 62 37.79 27.53 22.71
N LEU A 63 38.49 27.31 21.59
CA LEU A 63 39.79 26.64 21.53
C LEU A 63 40.82 27.64 21.01
N ASP A 64 42.09 27.46 21.38
CA ASP A 64 43.19 28.25 20.84
C ASP A 64 43.46 27.85 19.38
N GLU A 65 42.84 28.58 18.45
CA GLU A 65 43.01 28.39 17.00
C GLU A 65 44.18 29.22 16.43
N GLU A 66 44.77 30.12 17.22
CA GLU A 66 45.92 30.93 16.80
C GLU A 66 47.23 30.13 16.94
N ASN A 67 47.35 29.34 18.00
CA ASN A 67 48.50 28.47 18.23
C ASN A 67 48.22 27.04 17.74
N THR A 68 48.70 26.73 16.53
CA THR A 68 48.59 25.39 15.93
C THR A 68 49.95 24.69 15.82
N ARG A 69 49.93 23.37 15.91
CA ARG A 69 51.08 22.47 15.76
C ARG A 69 50.76 21.35 14.77
N ASP A 70 51.79 20.82 14.13
CA ASP A 70 51.67 19.61 13.32
C ASP A 70 51.60 18.39 14.26
N LEU A 71 50.48 17.67 14.21
CA LEU A 71 50.27 16.47 15.02
C LEU A 71 50.87 15.26 14.28
N VAL A 72 51.98 14.74 14.82
CA VAL A 72 52.62 13.52 14.30
C VAL A 72 51.96 12.30 14.92
N VAL A 73 51.30 11.48 14.11
CA VAL A 73 50.42 10.38 14.57
C VAL A 73 51.11 9.01 14.45
N SER A 74 51.91 8.79 13.40
CA SER A 74 52.73 7.58 13.17
C SER A 74 53.84 7.86 12.16
N ASP A 75 54.78 6.91 11.95
CA ASP A 75 55.84 7.01 10.93
C ASP A 75 55.22 7.30 9.54
N GLY A 76 55.27 8.57 9.12
CA GLY A 76 54.77 9.05 7.83
C GLY A 76 53.37 9.72 7.83
N VAL A 77 52.66 9.82 8.96
CA VAL A 77 51.33 10.49 9.03
C VAL A 77 51.41 11.75 9.91
N ILE A 78 51.35 12.92 9.26
CA ILE A 78 51.39 14.24 9.89
C ILE A 78 50.08 14.97 9.56
N ILE A 79 49.37 15.45 10.58
CA ILE A 79 48.18 16.29 10.41
C ILE A 79 48.58 17.74 10.71
N PRO A 80 48.60 18.63 9.70
CA PRO A 80 49.03 20.00 9.90
C PRO A 80 47.95 20.86 10.58
N ASN A 81 48.37 21.94 11.22
CA ASN A 81 47.50 22.98 11.80
C ASN A 81 46.48 22.48 12.86
N VAL A 82 46.89 21.59 13.75
CA VAL A 82 46.05 21.13 14.87
C VAL A 82 46.25 22.05 16.07
N SER A 83 45.18 22.50 16.72
CA SER A 83 45.26 23.31 17.94
C SER A 83 46.07 22.60 19.04
N VAL A 84 46.84 23.37 19.81
CA VAL A 84 47.60 22.86 20.96
C VAL A 84 46.71 22.24 22.04
N ASP A 85 45.43 22.59 22.09
CA ASP A 85 44.44 22.06 23.04
C ASP A 85 43.98 20.63 22.72
N ILE A 86 44.48 20.04 21.62
CA ILE A 86 44.11 18.69 21.18
C ILE A 86 45.30 17.76 21.36
N GLU A 87 45.06 16.67 22.11
CA GLU A 87 45.97 15.57 22.31
C GLU A 87 45.51 14.34 21.54
N ALA A 88 46.47 13.55 21.07
CA ALA A 88 46.20 12.27 20.43
C ALA A 88 47.02 11.18 21.09
N SER A 89 46.36 10.10 21.50
CA SER A 89 46.98 8.93 22.12
C SER A 89 46.69 7.69 21.28
N ARG A 90 47.65 6.75 21.23
CA ARG A 90 47.47 5.49 20.50
C ARG A 90 46.75 4.46 21.38
N GLY A 91 45.73 3.83 20.83
CA GLY A 91 44.96 2.79 21.53
C GLY A 91 45.68 1.43 21.56
N LYS A 92 45.32 0.59 22.53
CA LYS A 92 45.72 -0.83 22.58
C LYS A 92 44.53 -1.72 22.22
N ARG A 93 44.78 -2.81 21.50
CA ARG A 93 43.75 -3.82 21.20
C ARG A 93 43.25 -4.44 22.51
N THR A 94 41.94 -4.51 22.66
CA THR A 94 41.28 -5.05 23.86
C THR A 94 40.11 -5.94 23.47
N THR A 95 39.87 -6.97 24.27
CA THR A 95 38.64 -7.76 24.21
C THR A 95 37.81 -7.40 25.43
N GLU A 96 36.57 -6.98 25.21
CA GLU A 96 35.65 -6.61 26.27
C GLU A 96 34.49 -7.60 26.29
N SER A 97 34.16 -8.10 27.48
CA SER A 97 32.97 -8.92 27.70
C SER A 97 32.29 -8.43 28.96
N ILE A 98 30.99 -8.18 28.86
CA ILE A 98 30.15 -7.78 29.98
C ILE A 98 29.29 -8.97 30.37
N PRO A 99 29.29 -9.38 31.65
CA PRO A 99 28.46 -10.48 32.14
C PRO A 99 26.97 -10.14 31.99
N VAL A 100 26.13 -11.17 32.10
CA VAL A 100 24.68 -11.02 31.94
C VAL A 100 24.13 -10.10 33.04
N CYS A 101 23.60 -8.95 32.65
CA CYS A 101 23.14 -7.91 33.57
C CYS A 101 21.76 -7.36 33.17
N GLY A 102 21.15 -6.60 34.07
CA GLY A 102 19.86 -5.96 33.84
C GLY A 102 19.94 -4.82 32.82
N PHE A 103 18.78 -4.39 32.28
CA PHE A 103 18.72 -3.29 31.32
C PHE A 103 19.41 -2.01 31.83
N HIS A 104 19.15 -1.62 33.08
CA HIS A 104 19.72 -0.41 33.68
C HIS A 104 21.21 -0.51 33.96
N GLU A 105 21.71 -1.69 34.32
CA GLU A 105 23.13 -1.94 34.58
C GLU A 105 23.92 -1.83 33.28
N MET A 106 23.42 -2.42 32.19
CA MET A 106 24.03 -2.29 30.86
C MET A 106 23.98 -0.84 30.35
N ALA A 107 22.86 -0.13 30.56
CA ALA A 107 22.75 1.27 30.19
C ALA A 107 23.77 2.14 30.96
N HIS A 108 23.94 1.91 32.27
CA HIS A 108 24.95 2.59 33.08
C HIS A 108 26.36 2.37 32.54
N HIS A 109 26.70 1.14 32.17
CA HIS A 109 28.01 0.83 31.57
C HIS A 109 28.27 1.61 30.27
N PHE A 110 27.27 1.69 29.38
CA PHE A 110 27.38 2.51 28.17
C PHE A 110 27.54 4.01 28.47
N ASN A 111 26.91 4.50 29.54
CA ASN A 111 27.04 5.89 29.96
C ASN A 111 28.45 6.19 30.49
N GLU A 112 29.01 5.30 31.31
CA GLU A 112 30.38 5.41 31.82
C GLU A 112 31.42 5.41 30.68
N LEU A 113 31.25 4.52 29.68
CA LEU A 113 32.11 4.50 28.48
C LEU A 113 32.09 5.81 27.70
N SER A 114 30.98 6.55 27.75
CA SER A 114 30.78 7.85 27.12
C SER A 114 31.07 9.04 28.05
N GLY A 115 31.54 8.82 29.28
CA GLY A 115 31.85 9.87 30.25
C GLY A 115 30.63 10.57 30.85
N ILE A 116 29.45 9.94 30.79
CA ILE A 116 28.18 10.48 31.29
C ILE A 116 27.78 9.73 32.56
N SER A 117 27.27 10.45 33.57
CA SER A 117 26.75 9.86 34.80
C SER A 117 25.24 9.57 34.69
N GLY A 118 24.77 8.51 35.36
CA GLY A 118 23.35 8.15 35.45
C GLY A 118 22.97 6.89 34.65
N SER A 119 21.69 6.52 34.69
CA SER A 119 21.15 5.27 34.13
C SER A 119 20.18 5.47 32.95
N ILE A 120 20.02 6.71 32.48
CA ILE A 120 19.21 7.00 31.30
C ILE A 120 19.97 6.47 30.07
N PRO A 121 19.39 5.56 29.28
CA PRO A 121 20.11 4.95 28.15
C PRO A 121 20.46 5.99 27.09
N LEU A 122 21.67 5.94 26.53
CA LEU A 122 22.08 6.80 25.43
C LEU A 122 21.59 6.28 24.07
N GLY A 123 21.68 7.12 23.03
CA GLY A 123 21.40 6.74 21.66
C GLY A 123 22.31 5.63 21.14
N SER A 124 23.58 5.64 21.58
CA SER A 124 24.55 4.59 21.31
C SER A 124 24.08 3.22 21.82
N PHE A 125 23.64 3.15 23.08
CA PHE A 125 23.07 1.94 23.68
C PHE A 125 21.83 1.45 22.91
N ASN A 126 20.91 2.36 22.59
CA ASN A 126 19.72 2.04 21.81
C ASN A 126 20.06 1.46 20.43
N ALA A 127 21.03 2.07 19.74
CA ALA A 127 21.48 1.63 18.41
C ALA A 127 22.18 0.26 18.44
N MET A 128 22.94 -0.04 19.50
CA MET A 128 23.66 -1.31 19.63
C MET A 128 22.71 -2.50 19.87
N PHE A 129 21.67 -2.32 20.71
CA PHE A 129 20.71 -3.37 21.05
C PHE A 129 19.40 -3.34 20.24
N ASN A 130 19.30 -2.47 19.22
CA ASN A 130 18.08 -2.26 18.40
C ASN A 130 16.83 -1.92 19.23
N PHE A 131 16.97 -1.04 20.22
CA PHE A 131 15.86 -0.54 21.02
C PHE A 131 15.11 0.60 20.32
N THR A 132 13.82 0.76 20.66
CA THR A 132 12.89 1.66 19.96
C THR A 132 13.03 3.12 20.34
N GLY A 133 13.67 3.40 21.49
CA GLY A 133 13.81 4.76 22.04
C GLY A 133 12.97 4.98 23.30
N SER A 134 11.80 4.34 23.39
CA SER A 134 10.94 4.34 24.58
C SER A 134 11.45 3.35 25.63
N TRP A 135 12.49 3.76 26.36
CA TRP A 135 13.24 2.85 27.21
C TRP A 135 12.42 2.17 28.31
N HIS A 136 11.31 2.76 28.79
CA HIS A 136 10.40 2.10 29.73
C HIS A 136 9.78 0.82 29.16
N VAL A 137 9.39 0.85 27.89
CA VAL A 137 8.80 -0.31 27.19
C VAL A 137 9.89 -1.33 26.88
N ASP A 138 11.04 -0.84 26.41
CA ASP A 138 12.19 -1.69 26.07
C ASP A 138 12.74 -2.41 27.31
N ALA A 139 12.78 -1.74 28.46
CA ALA A 139 13.17 -2.32 29.75
C ALA A 139 12.15 -3.36 30.22
N ALA A 140 10.84 -3.07 30.15
CA ALA A 140 9.80 -4.01 30.56
C ALA A 140 9.77 -5.29 29.70
N ALA A 141 10.18 -5.20 28.44
CA ALA A 141 10.26 -6.34 27.53
C ALA A 141 11.57 -7.14 27.64
N THR A 142 12.56 -6.66 28.40
CA THR A 142 13.92 -7.22 28.42
C THR A 142 14.25 -7.82 29.78
N LYS A 143 14.58 -9.12 29.79
CA LYS A 143 14.95 -9.86 31.00
C LYS A 143 16.41 -9.61 31.39
N SER A 144 17.32 -9.73 30.42
CA SER A 144 18.75 -9.53 30.62
C SER A 144 19.46 -9.19 29.31
N LEU A 145 20.63 -8.56 29.43
CA LEU A 145 21.50 -8.16 28.33
C LEU A 145 22.91 -8.67 28.57
N ALA A 146 23.64 -8.94 27.48
CA ALA A 146 25.06 -9.29 27.53
C ALA A 146 25.77 -8.84 26.25
N MET A 147 27.09 -8.66 26.34
CA MET A 147 27.91 -8.38 25.16
C MET A 147 29.31 -8.98 25.25
N VAL A 148 29.86 -9.30 24.09
CA VAL A 148 31.26 -9.70 23.90
C VAL A 148 31.77 -9.09 22.60
N GLY A 149 32.92 -8.43 22.64
CA GLY A 149 33.44 -7.73 21.48
C GLY A 149 34.94 -7.53 21.50
N TYR A 150 35.49 -7.38 20.31
CA TYR A 150 36.91 -7.13 20.07
C TYR A 150 37.09 -5.71 19.55
N TYR A 151 37.92 -4.92 20.24
CA TYR A 151 38.15 -3.51 19.97
C TYR A 151 39.60 -3.28 19.53
N ILE A 152 39.77 -2.59 18.41
CA ILE A 152 41.04 -2.23 17.79
C ILE A 152 41.08 -0.69 17.69
N PRO A 153 41.25 0.02 18.82
CA PRO A 153 41.44 1.47 18.80
C PRO A 153 42.81 1.78 18.21
N LEU A 154 42.84 2.54 17.12
CA LEU A 154 44.08 3.03 16.53
C LEU A 154 44.54 4.30 17.25
N PHE A 155 43.66 5.31 17.32
CA PHE A 155 43.96 6.61 17.93
C PHE A 155 42.76 7.14 18.69
N THR A 156 43.01 7.81 19.81
CA THR A 156 42.01 8.62 20.52
C THR A 156 42.46 10.06 20.47
N VAL A 157 41.62 10.94 19.96
CA VAL A 157 41.82 12.39 20.01
C VAL A 157 40.95 12.96 21.13
N GLU A 158 41.52 13.80 21.99
CA GLU A 158 40.83 14.39 23.13
C GLU A 158 41.26 15.83 23.39
N LEU A 159 40.38 16.59 24.05
CA LEU A 159 40.69 17.94 24.50
C LEU A 159 41.56 17.89 25.76
N ALA A 160 42.75 18.48 25.70
CA ALA A 160 43.70 18.53 26.82
C ALA A 160 43.19 19.37 27.99
N ASN A 161 42.41 20.42 27.68
CA ASN A 161 41.84 21.32 28.68
C ASN A 161 40.49 20.80 29.19
N SER A 162 40.41 20.53 30.50
CA SER A 162 39.17 20.12 31.18
C SER A 162 38.23 21.29 31.47
N ASN A 163 38.74 22.54 31.47
CA ASN A 163 37.97 23.75 31.75
C ASN A 163 37.47 24.39 30.45
N LEU A 164 36.48 23.75 29.81
CA LEU A 164 35.90 24.22 28.55
C LEU A 164 35.09 25.50 28.76
N VAL A 165 35.37 26.55 27.99
CA VAL A 165 34.64 27.83 28.04
C VAL A 165 33.73 27.94 26.82
N LEU A 166 32.41 28.07 27.05
CA LEU A 166 31.44 28.34 25.99
C LEU A 166 31.54 29.78 25.48
N ARG A 167 31.39 29.97 24.17
CA ARG A 167 31.26 31.30 23.54
C ARG A 167 30.08 32.08 24.16
N ASP A 168 30.26 33.39 24.32
CA ASP A 168 29.24 34.24 24.96
C ASP A 168 27.91 34.31 24.19
N GLU A 169 27.92 34.02 22.89
CA GLU A 169 26.72 33.88 22.06
C GLU A 169 25.80 32.77 22.55
N ILE A 170 26.36 31.66 23.03
CA ILE A 170 25.60 30.51 23.53
C ILE A 170 25.03 30.80 24.89
N LYS A 171 25.80 31.47 25.76
CA LYS A 171 25.30 31.95 27.06
C LYS A 171 24.11 32.89 26.89
N ARG A 172 24.15 33.77 25.86
CA ARG A 172 23.05 34.67 25.50
C ARG A 172 21.83 33.95 24.90
N ALA A 173 22.00 32.77 24.34
CA ALA A 173 20.92 31.98 23.75
C ALA A 173 20.07 31.21 24.79
N VAL A 174 20.50 31.16 26.06
CA VAL A 174 19.75 30.49 27.14
C VAL A 174 18.51 31.31 27.51
N PRO A 175 17.29 30.75 27.43
CA PRO A 175 16.08 31.49 27.74
C PRO A 175 15.90 31.72 29.25
N PHE A 176 15.52 32.94 29.64
CA PHE A 176 15.32 33.34 31.03
C PHE A 176 14.08 32.71 31.71
N THR A 177 13.13 32.22 30.93
CA THR A 177 11.85 31.65 31.41
C THR A 177 11.58 30.31 30.74
N TRP A 178 10.60 29.56 31.24
CA TRP A 178 10.11 28.35 30.56
C TRP A 178 9.40 28.73 29.26
N ASP A 179 10.20 28.80 28.18
CA ASP A 179 9.75 29.02 26.82
C ASP A 179 10.09 27.81 25.93
N PRO A 180 9.13 26.90 25.71
CA PRO A 180 9.34 25.65 24.96
C PRO A 180 9.98 25.82 23.59
N THR A 181 9.62 26.87 22.84
CA THR A 181 10.18 27.15 21.51
C THR A 181 11.67 27.49 21.59
N SER A 182 12.07 28.43 22.45
CA SER A 182 13.48 28.79 22.62
C SER A 182 14.31 27.64 23.20
N LEU A 183 13.73 26.86 24.13
CA LEU A 183 14.38 25.68 24.73
C LEU A 183 14.61 24.59 23.69
N ALA A 184 13.62 24.28 22.85
CA ALA A 184 13.75 23.29 21.78
C ALA A 184 14.77 23.74 20.73
N SER A 185 14.71 25.01 20.31
CA SER A 185 15.68 25.60 19.36
C SER A 185 17.11 25.57 19.90
N PHE A 186 17.32 25.81 21.19
CA PHE A 186 18.63 25.68 21.83
C PHE A 186 19.19 24.26 21.68
N ILE A 187 18.39 23.24 22.02
CA ILE A 187 18.80 21.83 21.93
C ILE A 187 19.03 21.42 20.47
N GLU A 188 18.21 21.89 19.53
CA GLU A 188 18.36 21.60 18.11
C GLU A 188 19.67 22.15 17.54
N ASN A 189 20.01 23.40 17.89
CA ASN A 189 21.17 24.12 17.36
C ASN A 189 22.50 23.74 18.04
N TYR A 190 22.50 23.57 19.36
CA TYR A 190 23.72 23.35 20.15
C TYR A 190 23.86 21.92 20.69
N GLY A 191 22.82 21.10 20.62
CA GLY A 191 22.82 19.75 21.18
C GLY A 191 22.64 19.74 22.71
N THR A 192 22.81 18.57 23.31
CA THR A 192 22.68 18.36 24.76
C THR A 192 24.04 18.30 25.45
N HIS A 193 25.07 17.83 24.75
CA HIS A 193 26.42 17.65 25.28
C HIS A 193 27.46 18.16 24.27
N ILE A 194 28.70 18.35 24.73
CA ILE A 194 29.86 18.70 23.92
C ILE A 194 30.76 17.47 23.76
N VAL A 195 31.25 17.22 22.53
CA VAL A 195 32.22 16.14 22.26
C VAL A 195 33.59 16.52 22.83
N THR A 196 34.14 15.70 23.73
CA THR A 196 35.45 15.93 24.36
C THR A 196 36.52 14.94 23.94
N SER A 197 36.13 13.75 23.50
CA SER A 197 37.05 12.80 22.88
C SER A 197 36.36 11.96 21.81
N ALA A 198 37.13 11.50 20.83
CA ALA A 198 36.71 10.53 19.83
C ALA A 198 37.80 9.47 19.64
N THR A 199 37.42 8.19 19.71
CA THR A 199 38.31 7.05 19.48
C THR A 199 38.07 6.49 18.08
N ILE A 200 39.12 6.48 17.26
CA ILE A 200 39.17 6.02 15.87
C ILE A 200 39.77 4.62 15.82
N GLY A 201 39.14 3.71 15.08
CA GLY A 201 39.65 2.35 14.86
C GLY A 201 38.59 1.41 14.34
N GLY A 202 38.62 0.17 14.81
CA GLY A 202 37.66 -0.88 14.47
C GLY A 202 37.09 -1.56 15.72
N ARG A 203 35.83 -1.99 15.68
CA ARG A 203 35.24 -2.87 16.70
C ARG A 203 34.33 -3.92 16.05
N ASP A 204 34.36 -5.13 16.59
CA ASP A 204 33.50 -6.24 16.19
C ASP A 204 32.83 -6.82 17.45
N VAL A 205 31.54 -6.56 17.62
CA VAL A 205 30.82 -6.82 18.88
C VAL A 205 29.56 -7.63 18.63
N VAL A 206 29.30 -8.58 19.52
CA VAL A 206 28.08 -9.37 19.62
C VAL A 206 27.27 -8.89 20.81
N TYR A 207 26.05 -8.44 20.55
CA TYR A 207 25.08 -8.04 21.57
C TYR A 207 23.99 -9.09 21.69
N VAL A 208 23.65 -9.50 22.91
CA VAL A 208 22.64 -10.51 23.19
C VAL A 208 21.54 -9.89 24.06
N ARG A 209 20.30 -10.05 23.61
CA ARG A 209 19.09 -9.59 24.30
C ARG A 209 18.20 -10.78 24.63
N GLN A 210 17.94 -10.98 25.92
CA GLN A 210 16.98 -11.96 26.40
C GLN A 210 15.62 -11.29 26.61
N HIS A 211 14.56 -11.79 25.95
CA HIS A 211 13.20 -11.27 26.11
C HIS A 211 12.58 -11.76 27.43
N GLN A 212 11.62 -10.99 27.96
CA GLN A 212 10.96 -11.26 29.26
C GLN A 212 10.33 -12.66 29.36
N LEU A 213 9.84 -13.20 28.24
CA LEU A 213 9.18 -14.51 28.17
C LEU A 213 10.16 -15.69 28.08
N SER A 214 11.47 -15.43 27.94
CA SER A 214 12.46 -16.48 27.74
C SER A 214 12.61 -17.38 28.98
N PRO A 215 12.54 -18.72 28.82
CA PRO A 215 12.66 -19.66 29.93
C PRO A 215 14.12 -19.87 30.41
N LEU A 216 15.10 -19.29 29.72
CA LEU A 216 16.52 -19.50 30.02
C LEU A 216 16.97 -18.78 31.30
N SER A 217 17.92 -19.38 32.02
CA SER A 217 18.56 -18.78 33.19
C SER A 217 19.70 -17.84 32.78
N SER A 218 20.15 -16.95 33.67
CA SER A 218 21.29 -16.05 33.39
C SER A 218 22.57 -16.83 33.07
N SER A 219 22.82 -17.95 33.74
CA SER A 219 23.98 -18.83 33.47
C SER A 219 23.93 -19.47 32.08
N ASP A 220 22.74 -19.78 31.56
CA ASP A 220 22.61 -20.30 30.20
C ASP A 220 23.01 -19.24 29.16
N ILE A 221 22.64 -17.98 29.43
CA ILE A 221 23.00 -16.84 28.56
C ILE A 221 24.51 -16.54 28.66
N GLU A 222 25.11 -16.62 29.85
CA GLU A 222 26.56 -16.45 30.02
C GLU A 222 27.35 -17.48 29.21
N ASN A 223 26.99 -18.76 29.34
CA ASN A 223 27.62 -19.83 28.56
C ASN A 223 27.42 -19.62 27.05
N TYR A 224 26.22 -19.19 26.65
CA TYR A 224 25.90 -18.92 25.24
C TYR A 224 26.73 -17.76 24.65
N VAL A 225 26.89 -16.66 25.40
CA VAL A 225 27.70 -15.51 24.98
C VAL A 225 29.16 -15.92 24.84
N LYS A 226 29.66 -16.74 25.78
CA LYS A 226 31.02 -17.27 25.73
C LYS A 226 31.24 -18.15 24.49
N ASP A 227 30.34 -19.10 24.23
CA ASP A 227 30.43 -20.00 23.08
C ASP A 227 30.43 -19.24 21.74
N ILE A 228 29.59 -18.21 21.60
CA ILE A 228 29.56 -17.37 20.40
C ILE A 228 30.84 -16.52 20.28
N GLY A 229 31.32 -15.97 21.40
CA GLY A 229 32.56 -15.22 21.45
C GLY A 229 33.75 -16.08 20.99
N ASP A 230 33.87 -17.28 21.55
CA ASP A 230 34.93 -18.24 21.22
C ASP A 230 34.85 -18.65 19.74
N GLN A 231 33.65 -18.92 19.21
CA GLN A 231 33.47 -19.24 17.79
C GLN A 231 33.81 -18.09 16.85
N ARG A 232 33.58 -16.83 17.26
CA ARG A 232 33.75 -15.65 16.40
C ARG A 232 35.16 -15.09 16.44
N PHE A 233 35.81 -15.13 17.60
CA PHE A 233 37.07 -14.43 17.84
C PHE A 233 38.29 -15.36 17.98
N LEU A 234 38.12 -16.69 18.14
CA LEU A 234 39.23 -17.65 18.21
C LEU A 234 39.45 -18.38 16.86
N ASP A 235 40.73 -18.59 16.52
CA ASP A 235 41.17 -19.19 15.26
C ASP A 235 40.92 -20.73 15.24
N PRO A 236 40.56 -21.38 14.11
CA PRO A 236 40.05 -22.76 14.06
C PRO A 236 41.03 -23.88 14.48
N LYS A 237 42.25 -23.55 14.91
CA LYS A 237 43.32 -24.53 15.19
C LYS A 237 43.22 -25.19 16.58
N SER A 238 42.28 -24.80 17.43
CA SER A 238 41.94 -25.50 18.68
C SER A 238 40.47 -25.96 18.66
N GLN A 239 40.27 -27.24 18.32
CA GLN A 239 39.02 -28.04 18.31
C GLN A 239 38.11 -27.92 19.57
N PRO A 240 36.81 -28.31 19.58
CA PRO A 240 36.18 -29.40 18.81
C PRO A 240 34.82 -29.13 18.14
N THR A 241 34.42 -30.09 17.31
CA THR A 241 33.19 -30.24 16.54
C THR A 241 31.92 -30.22 17.41
N ALA A 242 31.42 -29.05 17.77
CA ALA A 242 30.08 -28.89 18.33
C ALA A 242 29.17 -28.18 17.32
N ALA A 243 28.05 -28.81 16.96
CA ALA A 243 27.05 -28.24 16.07
C ALA A 243 26.52 -26.89 16.63
N PRO A 244 26.17 -25.90 15.79
CA PRO A 244 25.57 -24.67 16.28
C PRO A 244 24.23 -25.01 16.96
N LEU A 245 24.19 -24.85 18.28
CA LEU A 245 22.98 -25.02 19.08
C LEU A 245 21.92 -24.03 18.57
N LYS A 246 20.80 -24.56 18.05
CA LYS A 246 19.67 -23.78 17.55
C LYS A 246 18.94 -23.11 18.72
N TYR A 247 19.35 -21.88 19.08
CA TYR A 247 18.67 -21.07 20.10
C TYR A 247 17.62 -20.10 19.53
N LYS A 248 17.40 -20.12 18.20
CA LYS A 248 16.33 -19.35 17.53
C LYS A 248 14.93 -19.66 18.07
N ASP A 249 14.75 -20.79 18.76
CA ASP A 249 13.47 -21.27 19.28
C ASP A 249 13.23 -20.92 20.77
N LYS A 250 14.00 -20.01 21.39
CA LYS A 250 13.94 -19.72 22.85
C LYS A 250 13.85 -18.24 23.27
N ASP A 251 13.34 -17.35 22.40
CA ASP A 251 13.12 -15.92 22.69
C ASP A 251 14.39 -15.15 23.11
N VAL A 252 15.49 -15.36 22.38
CA VAL A 252 16.74 -14.61 22.52
C VAL A 252 17.11 -13.97 21.18
N THR A 253 17.49 -12.70 21.18
CA THR A 253 17.95 -11.96 20.01
C THR A 253 19.45 -11.75 20.08
N VAL A 254 20.16 -12.12 19.01
CA VAL A 254 21.60 -11.91 18.86
C VAL A 254 21.84 -10.92 17.73
N ILE A 255 22.65 -9.90 18.00
CA ILE A 255 22.91 -8.78 17.10
C ILE A 255 24.43 -8.68 16.91
N PHE A 256 24.86 -8.76 15.66
CA PHE A 256 26.27 -8.62 15.29
C PHE A 256 26.49 -7.22 14.72
N ARG A 257 27.46 -6.48 15.27
CA ARG A 257 27.78 -5.12 14.83
C ARG A 257 29.28 -4.96 14.67
N ARG A 258 29.70 -4.62 13.45
CA ARG A 258 31.05 -4.12 13.16
C ARG A 258 31.01 -2.62 12.91
N ARG A 259 32.11 -1.94 13.21
CA ARG A 259 32.36 -0.56 12.84
C ARG A 259 33.86 -0.36 12.65
N GLY A 260 34.27 0.23 11.52
CA GLY A 260 35.67 0.36 11.11
C GLY A 260 36.23 -0.95 10.55
N GLY A 261 37.08 -0.86 9.54
CA GLY A 261 37.49 -1.98 8.68
C GLY A 261 36.53 -2.23 7.52
N ASP A 262 36.88 -3.16 6.65
CA ASP A 262 36.05 -3.57 5.52
C ASP A 262 34.89 -4.47 5.97
N ASP A 263 33.67 -3.95 5.92
CA ASP A 263 32.46 -4.66 6.33
C ASP A 263 32.13 -5.89 5.44
N LEU A 264 32.74 -6.03 4.26
CA LEU A 264 32.54 -7.17 3.36
C LEU A 264 33.33 -8.42 3.79
N GLU A 265 34.39 -8.26 4.59
CA GLU A 265 35.26 -9.36 4.98
C GLU A 265 34.63 -10.18 6.12
N GLN A 266 34.24 -11.42 5.84
CA GLN A 266 33.50 -12.24 6.82
C GLN A 266 34.38 -12.72 7.98
N SER A 267 35.65 -13.04 7.72
CA SER A 267 36.57 -13.54 8.74
C SER A 267 36.98 -12.43 9.71
N HIS A 268 36.86 -12.67 11.01
CA HIS A 268 37.31 -11.71 12.03
C HIS A 268 38.81 -11.40 11.90
N ALA A 269 39.65 -12.43 11.68
CA ALA A 269 41.09 -12.26 11.55
C ALA A 269 41.45 -11.37 10.35
N LYS A 270 40.83 -11.60 9.19
CA LYS A 270 41.05 -10.79 8.00
C LYS A 270 40.47 -9.38 8.13
N TRP A 271 39.28 -9.25 8.73
CA TRP A 271 38.69 -7.94 9.04
C TRP A 271 39.61 -7.13 9.98
N SER A 272 40.24 -7.77 10.96
CA SER A 272 41.15 -7.08 11.89
C SER A 272 42.35 -6.45 11.19
N GLU A 273 42.79 -7.01 10.06
CA GLU A 273 43.88 -6.49 9.23
C GLU A 273 43.43 -5.30 8.37
N THR A 274 42.14 -5.18 8.04
CA THR A 274 41.62 -4.08 7.23
C THR A 274 41.30 -2.82 8.04
N VAL A 275 41.24 -2.91 9.38
CA VAL A 275 40.94 -1.77 10.27
C VAL A 275 41.89 -0.59 10.08
N GLU A 276 43.18 -0.85 9.82
CA GLU A 276 44.15 0.23 9.58
C GLU A 276 43.91 0.95 8.24
N LEU A 277 43.32 0.27 7.25
CA LEU A 277 43.05 0.82 5.92
C LEU A 277 41.74 1.61 5.86
N ALA A 278 40.76 1.28 6.71
CA ALA A 278 39.43 1.89 6.71
C ALA A 278 38.87 2.13 8.13
N PRO A 279 39.56 2.90 8.99
CA PRO A 279 39.12 3.12 10.36
C PRO A 279 37.88 4.02 10.45
N ASP A 280 37.10 3.88 11.52
CA ASP A 280 35.92 4.72 11.82
C ASP A 280 35.85 5.07 13.32
N VAL A 281 34.94 5.95 13.73
CA VAL A 281 34.79 6.35 15.15
C VAL A 281 34.03 5.28 15.95
N ILE A 282 34.76 4.58 16.80
CA ILE A 282 34.25 3.44 17.59
C ILE A 282 33.80 3.81 19.00
N ASN A 283 34.22 4.96 19.54
CA ASN A 283 33.74 5.52 20.80
C ASN A 283 33.83 7.05 20.83
N MET A 284 33.00 7.71 21.64
CA MET A 284 33.05 9.15 21.92
C MET A 284 32.77 9.42 23.40
N LYS A 285 33.41 10.45 23.97
CA LYS A 285 33.09 10.98 25.31
C LYS A 285 32.49 12.36 25.22
N PHE A 286 31.63 12.67 26.20
CA PHE A 286 30.85 13.89 26.20
C PHE A 286 30.85 14.59 27.57
N VAL A 287 30.61 15.90 27.55
CA VAL A 287 30.34 16.72 28.75
C VAL A 287 29.00 17.44 28.56
N PRO A 288 28.06 17.40 29.53
CA PRO A 288 26.77 18.08 29.41
C PRO A 288 26.95 19.58 29.15
N ILE A 289 26.24 20.15 28.17
CA ILE A 289 26.38 21.59 27.87
C ILE A 289 25.94 22.45 29.05
N VAL A 290 24.98 21.95 29.84
CA VAL A 290 24.46 22.60 31.04
C VAL A 290 25.48 22.70 32.18
N SER A 291 26.49 21.82 32.23
CA SER A 291 27.55 21.92 33.24
C SER A 291 28.61 22.97 32.88
N LEU A 292 28.58 23.53 31.67
CA LEU A 292 29.47 24.59 31.20
C LEU A 292 28.83 25.99 31.28
N LEU A 293 27.57 26.07 31.71
CA LEU A 293 26.74 27.29 31.75
C LEU A 293 26.58 27.85 33.17
N ASP A 294 27.65 27.78 33.97
CA ASP A 294 27.62 28.27 35.34
C ASP A 294 27.22 29.75 35.42
N SER A 295 26.35 30.08 36.38
CA SER A 295 25.87 31.44 36.66
C SER A 295 25.04 32.12 35.56
N VAL A 296 24.52 31.38 34.56
CA VAL A 296 23.61 31.92 33.53
C VAL A 296 22.15 31.93 34.02
N PRO A 297 21.44 33.07 33.99
CA PRO A 297 20.02 33.12 34.32
C PRO A 297 19.19 32.24 33.37
N GLY A 298 18.27 31.44 33.91
CA GLY A 298 17.45 30.51 33.10
C GLY A 298 18.03 29.10 32.95
N LEU A 299 19.24 28.84 33.45
CA LEU A 299 19.88 27.50 33.42
C LEU A 299 18.97 26.38 33.95
N LYS A 300 18.19 26.64 35.00
CA LYS A 300 17.25 25.65 35.57
C LYS A 300 16.18 25.20 34.58
N HIS A 301 15.73 26.09 33.70
CA HIS A 301 14.75 25.76 32.66
C HIS A 301 15.39 24.92 31.55
N LEU A 302 16.59 25.30 31.11
CA LEU A 302 17.34 24.53 30.12
C LEU A 302 17.71 23.13 30.63
N ALA A 303 18.24 23.03 31.86
CA ALA A 303 18.54 21.75 32.49
C ALA A 303 17.30 20.85 32.54
N ARG A 304 16.16 21.38 33.00
CA ARG A 304 14.91 20.61 33.04
C ARG A 304 14.43 20.19 31.65
N ALA A 305 14.59 21.02 30.62
CA ALA A 305 14.22 20.68 29.25
C ALA A 305 15.13 19.59 28.66
N VAL A 306 16.44 19.66 28.91
CA VAL A 306 17.42 18.64 28.51
C VAL A 306 17.11 17.32 29.23
N ASP A 307 16.85 17.33 30.53
CA ASP A 307 16.49 16.11 31.28
C ASP A 307 15.26 15.43 30.69
N LEU A 308 14.21 16.21 30.43
CA LEU A 308 12.97 15.73 29.81
C LEU A 308 13.21 15.18 28.39
N TYR A 309 14.07 15.84 27.60
CA TYR A 309 14.44 15.37 26.27
C TYR A 309 15.21 14.04 26.32
N LEU A 310 16.15 13.89 27.25
CA LEU A 310 16.93 12.67 27.42
C LEU A 310 16.09 11.51 27.99
N GLU A 311 15.17 11.81 28.91
CA GLU A 311 14.29 10.83 29.56
C GLU A 311 13.25 10.27 28.59
N TYR A 312 12.53 11.12 27.86
CA TYR A 312 11.41 10.70 27.01
C TYR A 312 11.75 10.56 25.53
N LYS A 313 12.86 11.18 25.08
CA LYS A 313 13.35 11.15 23.68
C LYS A 313 12.27 11.43 22.63
N PRO A 314 11.47 12.51 22.77
CA PRO A 314 10.56 12.90 21.70
C PRO A 314 11.35 13.24 20.43
N PRO A 315 10.80 13.06 19.23
CA PRO A 315 11.40 13.58 18.01
C PRO A 315 11.74 15.06 18.15
N ILE A 316 12.90 15.51 17.63
CA ILE A 316 13.35 16.90 17.81
C ILE A 316 12.33 17.92 17.25
N GLU A 317 11.64 17.55 16.18
CA GLU A 317 10.54 18.34 15.58
C GLU A 317 9.32 18.52 16.51
N ASP A 318 9.09 17.56 17.41
CA ASP A 318 7.96 17.56 18.34
C ASP A 318 8.32 18.10 19.73
N LEU A 319 9.61 18.36 20.00
CA LEU A 319 10.12 18.73 21.33
C LEU A 319 9.45 19.99 21.90
N GLN A 320 9.24 21.01 21.07
CA GLN A 320 8.55 22.23 21.52
C GLN A 320 7.14 21.93 22.05
N TYR A 321 6.39 21.08 21.34
CA TYR A 321 5.03 20.72 21.71
C TYR A 321 5.04 19.80 22.93
N PHE A 322 6.01 18.90 23.02
CA PHE A 322 6.20 18.04 24.17
C PHE A 322 6.41 18.85 25.45
N LEU A 323 7.33 19.81 25.43
CA LEU A 323 7.64 20.69 26.57
C LEU A 323 6.44 21.57 26.96
N GLU A 324 5.66 22.01 25.98
CA GLU A 324 4.44 22.82 26.18
C GLU A 324 3.32 22.04 26.89
N PHE A 325 3.25 20.71 26.69
CA PHE A 325 2.26 19.83 27.31
C PHE A 325 2.68 19.27 28.68
N GLN A 326 3.85 19.66 29.21
CA GLN A 326 4.30 19.32 30.57
C GLN A 326 3.63 20.16 31.67
N ILE A 327 2.32 20.37 31.53
CA ILE A 327 1.46 21.06 32.50
C ILE A 327 0.86 20.02 33.46
N ALA A 328 0.63 20.42 34.71
CA ALA A 328 -0.02 19.56 35.71
C ALA A 328 -1.42 19.09 35.26
N ARG A 329 -1.74 17.83 35.56
CA ARG A 329 -3.00 17.14 35.19
C ARG A 329 -3.87 16.94 36.43
N VAL A 330 -5.16 17.24 36.35
CA VAL A 330 -6.14 17.09 37.45
C VAL A 330 -7.40 16.37 36.95
N TRP A 331 -8.09 15.65 37.84
CA TRP A 331 -9.33 14.94 37.54
C TRP A 331 -10.57 15.76 37.93
N ALA A 332 -11.56 15.80 37.04
CA ALA A 332 -12.88 16.38 37.28
C ALA A 332 -13.98 15.29 37.25
N PRO A 333 -14.95 15.32 38.17
CA PRO A 333 -15.03 16.18 39.36
C PRO A 333 -13.93 15.83 40.38
N GLU A 334 -13.47 16.83 41.15
CA GLU A 334 -12.51 16.58 42.23
C GLU A 334 -13.16 15.69 43.31
N LEU A 335 -12.43 14.67 43.76
CA LEU A 335 -12.95 13.61 44.64
C LEU A 335 -13.38 14.12 46.04
N ASN A 336 -13.04 15.36 46.38
CA ASN A 336 -13.35 15.97 47.67
C ASN A 336 -14.67 16.76 47.62
N LYS A 337 -15.69 16.26 48.35
CA LYS A 337 -17.00 16.89 48.69
C LYS A 337 -18.21 16.57 47.81
N LEU A 338 -18.61 15.30 47.75
CA LEU A 338 -19.89 14.91 47.14
C LEU A 338 -20.75 14.02 48.05
N GLN A 339 -21.22 14.55 49.19
CA GLN A 339 -22.46 14.05 49.81
C GLN A 339 -23.65 14.70 49.09
N ARG A 340 -24.06 14.18 47.93
CA ARG A 340 -25.22 14.68 47.18
C ARG A 340 -26.50 13.93 47.58
N LYS A 341 -27.60 14.67 47.81
CA LYS A 341 -28.96 14.13 48.03
C LYS A 341 -29.43 13.37 46.78
N GLU A 342 -30.18 12.28 46.96
CA GLU A 342 -30.55 11.29 45.93
C GLU A 342 -31.56 11.84 44.90
N PRO A 343 -31.20 11.97 43.60
CA PRO A 343 -32.16 11.93 42.51
C PRO A 343 -32.51 10.47 42.15
N VAL A 344 -33.65 10.29 41.47
CA VAL A 344 -34.09 9.00 40.89
C VAL A 344 -33.09 8.58 39.81
N CYS A 345 -32.07 7.80 40.19
CA CYS A 345 -31.05 7.34 39.25
C CYS A 345 -31.58 6.16 38.41
N PRO A 346 -31.40 6.16 37.08
CA PRO A 346 -31.62 4.96 36.29
C PRO A 346 -30.64 3.88 36.73
N SER A 347 -31.06 2.61 36.65
CA SER A 347 -30.28 1.49 37.15
C SER A 347 -30.21 0.35 36.15
N LEU A 348 -29.03 -0.23 35.98
CA LEU A 348 -28.85 -1.48 35.26
C LEU A 348 -29.11 -2.66 36.21
N GLN A 349 -29.92 -3.60 35.75
CA GLN A 349 -30.20 -4.84 36.48
C GLN A 349 -29.65 -6.04 35.71
N PHE A 350 -28.82 -6.85 36.35
CA PHE A 350 -28.11 -7.96 35.68
C PHE A 350 -28.83 -9.32 35.77
N SER A 351 -29.85 -9.44 36.62
CA SER A 351 -30.73 -10.61 36.74
C SER A 351 -31.98 -10.27 37.56
N LEU A 352 -33.03 -11.10 37.49
CA LEU A 352 -34.35 -10.86 38.11
C LEU A 352 -34.28 -10.53 39.62
N MET A 353 -33.34 -11.14 40.37
CA MET A 353 -33.10 -10.89 41.81
C MET A 353 -31.67 -10.39 42.09
N GLY A 354 -30.96 -9.88 41.08
CA GLY A 354 -29.56 -9.46 41.18
C GLY A 354 -29.34 -8.03 41.69
N PRO A 355 -28.07 -7.66 41.98
CA PRO A 355 -27.72 -6.30 42.38
C PRO A 355 -28.00 -5.30 41.25
N LYS A 356 -28.48 -4.11 41.61
CA LYS A 356 -28.69 -2.98 40.69
C LYS A 356 -27.47 -2.06 40.71
N LEU A 357 -26.96 -1.70 39.53
CA LEU A 357 -25.93 -0.69 39.36
C LEU A 357 -26.60 0.62 38.95
N TYR A 358 -26.56 1.61 39.83
CA TYR A 358 -27.12 2.94 39.56
C TYR A 358 -26.14 3.73 38.68
N ILE A 359 -26.66 4.51 37.74
CA ILE A 359 -25.83 5.33 36.86
C ILE A 359 -26.04 6.79 37.21
N SER A 360 -24.93 7.53 37.38
CA SER A 360 -24.95 8.96 37.60
C SER A 360 -25.26 9.67 36.27
N PRO A 361 -26.38 10.41 36.15
CA PRO A 361 -26.70 11.19 34.96
C PRO A 361 -25.98 12.54 34.93
N ASP A 362 -25.13 12.85 35.91
CA ASP A 362 -24.46 14.14 36.03
C ASP A 362 -23.55 14.42 34.81
N GLN A 363 -23.66 15.62 34.25
CA GLN A 363 -22.79 16.07 33.17
C GLN A 363 -21.47 16.59 33.76
N VAL A 364 -20.35 15.97 33.39
CA VAL A 364 -19.02 16.44 33.78
C VAL A 364 -18.42 17.24 32.65
N THR A 365 -18.12 18.52 32.88
CA THR A 365 -17.53 19.43 31.89
C THR A 365 -16.31 20.14 32.47
N VAL A 366 -15.27 20.34 31.67
CA VAL A 366 -14.01 21.01 32.08
C VAL A 366 -13.81 22.37 31.42
N GLY A 367 -14.82 22.87 30.69
CA GLY A 367 -14.76 24.14 29.97
C GLY A 367 -13.74 24.15 28.84
N ARG A 368 -12.97 25.24 28.70
CA ARG A 368 -11.89 25.39 27.71
C ARG A 368 -10.56 24.85 28.25
N LYS A 369 -10.57 23.61 28.73
CA LYS A 369 -9.39 22.91 29.20
C LYS A 369 -9.21 21.60 28.42
N PRO A 370 -8.01 21.33 27.90
CA PRO A 370 -7.76 20.10 27.14
C PRO A 370 -7.87 18.87 28.03
N VAL A 371 -8.65 17.88 27.59
CA VAL A 371 -8.80 16.57 28.24
C VAL A 371 -7.75 15.61 27.69
N THR A 372 -7.02 14.95 28.59
CA THR A 372 -5.94 14.00 28.28
C THR A 372 -6.28 12.55 28.64
N GLY A 373 -7.38 12.31 29.37
CA GLY A 373 -7.80 10.97 29.78
C GLY A 373 -9.21 10.92 30.36
N LEU A 374 -9.77 9.72 30.44
CA LEU A 374 -11.08 9.44 31.06
C LEU A 374 -10.99 8.15 31.89
N ARG A 375 -11.79 8.06 32.95
CA ARG A 375 -11.93 6.84 33.75
C ARG A 375 -13.37 6.64 34.25
N LEU A 376 -13.72 5.40 34.56
CA LEU A 376 -14.95 5.05 35.26
C LEU A 376 -14.67 4.93 36.76
N SER A 377 -15.60 5.41 37.60
CA SER A 377 -15.48 5.34 39.06
C SER A 377 -16.80 4.88 39.69
N LEU A 378 -16.70 4.24 40.85
CA LEU A 378 -17.85 3.84 41.66
C LEU A 378 -17.98 4.76 42.88
N GLU A 379 -19.07 5.52 42.95
CA GLU A 379 -19.35 6.52 43.96
C GLU A 379 -20.40 6.05 44.99
N GLY A 380 -20.51 6.77 46.11
CA GLY A 380 -21.45 6.51 47.20
C GLY A 380 -20.96 5.52 48.26
N SER A 381 -21.61 5.51 49.42
CA SER A 381 -21.22 4.68 50.58
C SER A 381 -21.29 3.16 50.29
N LYS A 382 -22.09 2.75 49.30
CA LYS A 382 -22.23 1.36 48.84
C LYS A 382 -21.45 1.03 47.56
N GLN A 383 -20.69 1.98 47.00
CA GLN A 383 -19.96 1.85 45.72
C GLN A 383 -20.80 1.21 44.58
N ASN A 384 -22.08 1.57 44.52
CA ASN A 384 -23.05 1.02 43.59
C ASN A 384 -23.55 2.05 42.57
N ARG A 385 -22.87 3.20 42.48
CA ARG A 385 -23.16 4.28 41.54
C ARG A 385 -22.00 4.44 40.55
N LEU A 386 -22.24 4.19 39.28
CA LEU A 386 -21.25 4.38 38.21
C LEU A 386 -21.21 5.85 37.79
N ALA A 387 -20.02 6.44 37.80
CA ALA A 387 -19.73 7.80 37.35
C ALA A 387 -18.55 7.80 36.36
N ILE A 388 -18.43 8.88 35.58
CA ILE A 388 -17.35 9.12 34.63
C ILE A 388 -16.54 10.35 35.05
N HIS A 389 -15.22 10.24 35.07
CA HIS A 389 -14.30 11.33 35.41
C HIS A 389 -13.42 11.67 34.21
N LEU A 390 -13.07 12.95 34.04
CA LEU A 390 -12.19 13.44 32.97
C LEU A 390 -10.89 14.00 33.56
N GLN A 391 -9.74 13.62 33.00
CA GLN A 391 -8.45 14.21 33.31
C GLN A 391 -8.18 15.37 32.36
N HIS A 392 -7.84 16.54 32.89
CA HIS A 392 -7.56 17.73 32.09
C HIS A 392 -6.31 18.47 32.58
N LEU A 393 -5.73 19.30 31.72
CA LEU A 393 -4.64 20.20 32.12
C LEU A 393 -5.17 21.33 33.01
N VAL A 394 -4.40 21.73 34.03
CA VAL A 394 -4.80 22.79 34.98
C VAL A 394 -4.95 24.14 34.26
N SER A 395 -4.01 24.44 33.36
CA SER A 395 -3.97 25.63 32.51
C SER A 395 -3.96 25.27 31.02
N LEU A 396 -4.38 26.22 30.19
CA LEU A 396 -4.34 26.09 28.73
C LEU A 396 -2.88 26.24 28.25
N PRO A 397 -2.35 25.33 27.40
CA PRO A 397 -1.05 25.50 26.74
C PRO A 397 -0.96 26.83 26.00
N LYS A 398 0.19 27.52 26.06
CA LYS A 398 0.39 28.83 25.39
C LYS A 398 0.16 28.72 23.88
N ILE A 399 0.49 27.57 23.29
CA ILE A 399 0.28 27.34 21.86
C ILE A 399 -1.21 27.30 21.45
N LEU A 400 -2.10 26.93 22.39
CA LEU A 400 -3.55 26.93 22.19
C LEU A 400 -4.19 28.24 22.62
N GLN A 401 -3.49 29.08 23.39
CA GLN A 401 -4.03 30.33 23.92
C GLN A 401 -4.49 31.31 22.82
N PRO A 402 -3.73 31.57 21.73
CA PRO A 402 -4.17 32.44 20.64
C PRO A 402 -5.41 31.95 19.89
N HIS A 403 -5.79 30.67 20.06
CA HIS A 403 -6.84 30.00 19.28
C HIS A 403 -8.02 29.52 20.14
N TRP A 404 -7.84 29.40 21.46
CA TRP A 404 -8.80 28.74 22.36
C TRP A 404 -8.96 29.42 23.73
N ASP A 405 -8.40 30.61 23.93
CA ASP A 405 -8.61 31.38 25.16
C ASP A 405 -10.05 31.90 25.29
N ALA A 406 -10.49 32.23 26.51
CA ALA A 406 -11.87 32.61 26.87
C ALA A 406 -12.44 33.75 26.02
N HIS A 407 -11.59 34.66 25.53
CA HIS A 407 -12.00 35.82 24.72
C HIS A 407 -12.27 35.50 23.25
N MET A 408 -11.95 34.28 22.78
CA MET A 408 -12.22 33.88 21.41
C MET A 408 -13.65 33.37 21.20
N ALA A 409 -14.32 33.89 20.17
CA ALA A 409 -15.62 33.41 19.75
C ALA A 409 -15.49 32.05 19.05
N ILE A 410 -15.89 31.00 19.76
CA ILE A 410 -15.89 29.62 19.26
C ILE A 410 -17.35 29.15 19.33
N GLY A 411 -17.80 28.38 18.34
CA GLY A 411 -19.15 27.81 18.32
C GLY A 411 -19.48 27.06 19.61
N ALA A 412 -20.77 27.03 19.98
CA ALA A 412 -21.22 26.39 21.21
C ALA A 412 -20.82 24.90 21.24
N PRO A 413 -20.36 24.37 22.40
CA PRO A 413 -19.98 22.97 22.50
C PRO A 413 -21.20 22.06 22.31
N LYS A 414 -21.02 20.97 21.57
CA LYS A 414 -22.11 20.07 21.16
C LYS A 414 -22.02 18.72 21.87
N TRP A 415 -23.12 18.31 22.50
CA TRP A 415 -23.24 16.95 23.03
C TRP A 415 -23.53 15.97 21.88
N GLN A 416 -22.74 14.91 21.78
CA GLN A 416 -22.94 13.82 20.83
C GLN A 416 -22.94 12.49 21.56
N GLY A 417 -23.75 11.55 21.06
CA GLY A 417 -23.86 10.20 21.60
C GLY A 417 -24.46 9.27 20.55
N PRO A 418 -24.52 7.96 20.86
CA PRO A 418 -25.08 6.98 19.95
C PRO A 418 -26.57 7.23 19.69
N GLU A 419 -27.03 6.89 18.49
CA GLU A 419 -28.45 6.92 18.14
C GLU A 419 -29.19 5.74 18.77
N GLU A 420 -30.34 6.01 19.38
CA GLU A 420 -31.12 5.04 20.16
C GLU A 420 -31.65 3.86 19.33
N GLN A 421 -31.70 3.98 17.99
CA GLN A 421 -32.26 2.97 17.08
C GLN A 421 -31.23 1.96 16.53
N ASP A 422 -29.92 2.18 16.69
CA ASP A 422 -28.89 1.30 16.11
C ASP A 422 -28.51 0.14 17.05
N SER A 423 -29.41 -0.84 17.15
CA SER A 423 -29.24 -2.04 17.99
C SER A 423 -28.02 -2.92 17.63
N ARG A 424 -27.34 -2.67 16.50
CA ARG A 424 -26.12 -3.41 16.09
C ARG A 424 -24.97 -3.26 17.07
N TRP A 425 -24.96 -2.17 17.84
CA TRP A 425 -23.90 -1.87 18.81
C TRP A 425 -24.23 -2.27 20.24
N PHE A 426 -25.33 -3.01 20.47
CA PHE A 426 -25.74 -3.38 21.82
C PHE A 426 -25.14 -4.72 22.22
N GLU A 427 -24.12 -4.68 23.07
CA GLU A 427 -23.49 -5.88 23.60
C GLU A 427 -24.01 -6.21 25.01
N PRO A 428 -24.39 -7.46 25.30
CA PRO A 428 -24.86 -7.86 26.62
C PRO A 428 -23.70 -7.96 27.62
N ILE A 429 -23.86 -7.42 28.83
CA ILE A 429 -22.84 -7.49 29.90
C ILE A 429 -22.80 -8.90 30.50
N LYS A 430 -23.95 -9.37 31.01
CA LYS A 430 -24.19 -10.70 31.58
C LYS A 430 -25.65 -11.08 31.38
N TRP A 431 -25.91 -12.32 30.94
CA TRP A 431 -27.23 -12.84 30.55
C TRP A 431 -27.89 -12.06 29.41
N LYS A 432 -28.31 -12.75 28.33
CA LYS A 432 -28.77 -12.12 27.07
C LYS A 432 -30.00 -11.20 27.18
N ASN A 433 -30.73 -11.24 28.29
CA ASN A 433 -32.08 -10.67 28.38
C ASN A 433 -32.20 -9.38 29.22
N PHE A 434 -31.16 -8.95 29.96
CA PHE A 434 -31.33 -7.88 30.96
C PHE A 434 -30.54 -6.59 30.66
N SER A 435 -29.20 -6.59 30.81
CA SER A 435 -28.39 -5.37 30.69
C SER A 435 -27.41 -5.41 29.51
N HIS A 436 -27.41 -4.36 28.70
CA HIS A 436 -26.54 -4.19 27.54
C HIS A 436 -25.75 -2.87 27.64
N VAL A 437 -24.68 -2.77 26.86
CA VAL A 437 -23.85 -1.57 26.68
C VAL A 437 -23.86 -1.22 25.20
N SER A 438 -24.07 0.05 24.88
CA SER A 438 -23.84 0.59 23.54
C SER A 438 -22.34 0.73 23.29
N THR A 439 -21.78 -0.07 22.39
CA THR A 439 -20.36 -0.09 22.02
C THR A 439 -20.03 0.80 20.82
N ALA A 440 -21.01 1.58 20.35
CA ALA A 440 -20.85 2.54 19.27
C ALA A 440 -19.75 3.57 19.61
N PRO A 441 -18.77 3.78 18.71
CA PRO A 441 -17.75 4.81 18.90
C PRO A 441 -18.37 6.21 18.84
N ILE A 442 -18.03 7.06 19.81
CA ILE A 442 -18.46 8.46 19.85
C ILE A 442 -17.28 9.33 19.46
N GLU A 443 -17.30 9.82 18.23
CA GLU A 443 -16.30 10.69 17.62
C GLU A 443 -17.00 11.75 16.78
N HIS A 444 -16.39 12.92 16.65
CA HIS A 444 -16.91 13.98 15.79
C HIS A 444 -16.47 13.74 14.34
N THR A 445 -17.35 13.19 13.50
CA THR A 445 -17.05 12.74 12.13
C THR A 445 -17.14 13.82 11.04
N GLU A 446 -17.44 15.08 11.39
CA GLU A 446 -17.31 16.21 10.46
C GLU A 446 -15.82 16.61 10.32
N ILE A 447 -15.06 15.84 9.53
CA ILE A 447 -13.69 16.19 9.14
C ILE A 447 -13.65 16.32 7.63
N CYS A 448 -14.14 17.46 7.12
CA CYS A 448 -13.76 17.94 5.80
C CYS A 448 -12.32 18.47 5.90
N ILE A 449 -11.34 17.72 5.39
CA ILE A 449 -9.98 18.23 5.24
C ILE A 449 -10.00 19.26 4.11
N GLY A 450 -10.00 20.55 4.44
CA GLY A 450 -10.03 21.64 3.46
C GLY A 450 -10.73 22.91 3.94
N ASP A 451 -11.68 22.79 4.86
CA ASP A 451 -12.16 23.97 5.58
C ASP A 451 -11.20 24.25 6.74
N LEU A 452 -10.76 25.50 6.88
CA LEU A 452 -9.99 26.07 8.01
C LEU A 452 -10.73 26.00 9.35
N SER A 453 -11.62 25.03 9.53
CA SER A 453 -12.66 24.98 10.54
C SER A 453 -12.31 24.08 11.73
N GLY A 454 -11.07 24.09 12.23
CA GLY A 454 -10.68 23.60 13.57
C GLY A 454 -10.96 22.12 13.93
N VAL A 455 -10.28 21.62 14.97
CA VAL A 455 -10.47 20.25 15.50
C VAL A 455 -11.51 20.24 16.61
N HIS A 456 -12.39 19.25 16.63
CA HIS A 456 -13.30 19.04 17.76
C HIS A 456 -12.66 18.07 18.77
N ILE A 457 -12.52 18.53 20.02
CA ILE A 457 -11.97 17.74 21.12
C ILE A 457 -13.00 17.56 22.23
N VAL A 458 -12.83 16.51 23.03
CA VAL A 458 -13.71 16.22 24.15
C VAL A 458 -13.43 17.17 25.31
N THR A 459 -14.47 17.84 25.81
CA THR A 459 -14.41 18.74 26.98
C THR A 459 -15.42 18.38 28.06
N GLY A 460 -16.18 17.31 27.85
CA GLY A 460 -17.11 16.77 28.83
C GLY A 460 -17.64 15.39 28.46
N ALA A 461 -18.20 14.70 29.45
CA ALA A 461 -18.78 13.38 29.29
C ALA A 461 -19.98 13.17 30.22
N GLN A 462 -20.89 12.29 29.81
CA GLN A 462 -22.10 11.95 30.56
C GLN A 462 -22.47 10.48 30.29
N LEU A 463 -22.90 9.75 31.33
CA LEU A 463 -23.46 8.40 31.18
C LEU A 463 -25.00 8.47 31.22
N GLY A 464 -25.66 7.57 30.50
CA GLY A 464 -27.12 7.46 30.51
C GLY A 464 -27.61 6.04 30.23
N VAL A 465 -28.91 5.82 30.41
CA VAL A 465 -29.56 4.52 30.23
C VAL A 465 -30.77 4.69 29.33
N TRP A 466 -30.89 3.82 28.32
CA TRP A 466 -32.11 3.65 27.54
C TRP A 466 -32.89 2.44 28.04
N ASP A 467 -34.21 2.59 28.17
CA ASP A 467 -35.11 1.55 28.66
C ASP A 467 -35.96 0.97 27.51
N PHE A 468 -35.61 -0.25 27.08
CA PHE A 468 -36.33 -1.02 26.05
C PHE A 468 -37.14 -2.15 26.68
N GLY A 469 -38.07 -1.81 27.57
CA GLY A 469 -38.93 -2.78 28.26
C GLY A 469 -38.14 -3.70 29.21
N ALA A 470 -37.87 -4.94 28.79
CA ALA A 470 -37.09 -5.90 29.58
C ALA A 470 -35.57 -5.68 29.52
N LYS A 471 -35.09 -4.82 28.61
CA LYS A 471 -33.67 -4.54 28.37
C LYS A 471 -33.32 -3.11 28.73
N SER A 472 -32.30 -2.91 29.57
CA SER A 472 -31.70 -1.60 29.83
C SER A 472 -30.34 -1.50 29.12
N VAL A 473 -30.09 -0.42 28.38
CA VAL A 473 -28.86 -0.20 27.61
C VAL A 473 -28.09 1.00 28.17
N LEU A 474 -26.87 0.78 28.67
CA LEU A 474 -25.96 1.86 29.06
C LEU A 474 -25.35 2.52 27.83
N HIS A 475 -25.38 3.84 27.77
CA HIS A 475 -24.76 4.62 26.71
C HIS A 475 -23.87 5.74 27.29
N LEU A 476 -22.87 6.14 26.51
CA LEU A 476 -22.00 7.29 26.78
C LEU A 476 -22.42 8.46 25.90
N LYS A 477 -22.25 9.69 26.38
CA LYS A 477 -22.35 10.93 25.60
C LYS A 477 -21.11 11.76 25.87
N LEU A 478 -20.56 12.40 24.85
CA LEU A 478 -19.38 13.26 24.93
C LEU A 478 -19.75 14.68 24.49
N LEU A 479 -19.16 15.67 25.15
CA LEU A 479 -19.27 17.07 24.79
C LEU A 479 -18.04 17.47 23.96
N PHE A 480 -18.28 17.95 22.75
CA PHE A 480 -17.24 18.37 21.81
C PHE A 480 -17.12 19.89 21.76
N SER A 481 -15.91 20.41 21.92
CA SER A 481 -15.55 21.81 21.71
C SER A 481 -14.63 21.95 20.50
N LYS A 482 -14.88 22.98 19.68
CA LYS A 482 -14.06 23.30 18.51
C LYS A 482 -12.80 24.05 18.90
N VAL A 483 -11.67 23.68 18.32
CA VAL A 483 -10.34 24.31 18.49
C VAL A 483 -9.85 24.77 17.11
N PRO A 484 -9.97 26.07 16.79
CA PRO A 484 -9.46 26.65 15.54
C PRO A 484 -7.95 26.44 15.35
N GLY A 485 -7.47 26.43 14.10
CA GLY A 485 -6.03 26.45 13.77
C GLY A 485 -5.25 25.16 14.05
N CYS A 486 -5.92 24.11 14.52
CA CYS A 486 -5.32 22.77 14.72
C CYS A 486 -5.74 21.83 13.59
N THR A 487 -4.90 20.85 13.24
CA THR A 487 -5.22 19.78 12.28
C THR A 487 -4.84 18.41 12.83
N ILE A 488 -5.54 17.37 12.36
CA ILE A 488 -5.36 16.00 12.84
C ILE A 488 -4.18 15.28 12.16
N ARG A 489 -3.01 15.18 12.83
CA ARG A 489 -1.85 14.38 12.35
C ARG A 489 -2.06 12.86 12.45
N ARG A 490 -2.50 12.34 13.61
CA ARG A 490 -2.75 10.90 13.83
C ARG A 490 -3.72 10.67 14.98
N SER A 491 -4.71 9.80 14.77
CA SER A 491 -5.65 9.33 15.79
C SER A 491 -5.39 7.85 16.09
N VAL A 492 -5.36 7.50 17.38
CA VAL A 492 -5.07 6.15 17.85
C VAL A 492 -6.03 5.78 18.97
N TRP A 493 -6.80 4.71 18.75
CA TRP A 493 -7.57 4.04 19.79
C TRP A 493 -6.64 3.31 20.74
N ASP A 494 -6.86 3.50 22.04
CA ASP A 494 -6.11 2.75 23.04
C ASP A 494 -6.62 1.31 23.13
N HIS A 495 -5.70 0.34 23.09
CA HIS A 495 -5.99 -1.09 23.05
C HIS A 495 -5.52 -1.85 24.31
N SER A 496 -4.86 -1.17 25.26
CA SER A 496 -4.30 -1.83 26.45
C SER A 496 -4.53 -0.98 27.72
N PRO A 497 -5.05 -1.55 28.82
CA PRO A 497 -5.11 -0.83 30.10
C PRO A 497 -3.69 -0.59 30.61
N SER A 498 -3.39 0.65 31.02
CA SER A 498 -2.13 0.96 31.69
C SER A 498 -2.04 0.16 33.01
N THR A 499 -0.99 -0.64 33.18
CA THR A 499 -0.67 -1.22 34.50
C THR A 499 -0.40 -0.08 35.47
N PRO A 500 -1.03 -0.06 36.66
CA PRO A 500 -0.80 1.01 37.62
C PRO A 500 0.69 1.04 37.97
N SER A 501 1.36 2.12 37.60
CA SER A 501 2.74 2.37 38.03
C SER A 501 2.74 2.51 39.55
N THR A 502 3.58 1.71 40.20
CA THR A 502 3.90 1.84 41.61
C THR A 502 4.34 3.28 41.86
N SER A 503 3.49 4.06 42.53
CA SER A 503 3.80 5.43 42.91
C SER A 503 5.08 5.45 43.75
N GLN A 504 6.18 5.93 43.18
CA GLN A 504 7.30 6.43 43.97
C GLN A 504 6.79 7.64 44.74
N LYS A 505 6.66 7.46 46.06
CA LYS A 505 6.48 8.57 47.00
C LYS A 505 7.74 9.44 46.95
N PRO A 506 7.62 10.77 46.92
CA PRO A 506 8.72 11.65 47.31
C PRO A 506 8.82 11.65 48.84
N ASP A 507 10.02 11.32 49.34
CA ASP A 507 10.37 11.35 50.76
C ASP A 507 10.42 12.78 51.32
N GLY A 508 10.08 12.91 52.61
CA GLY A 508 10.62 13.96 53.48
C GLY A 508 9.60 14.75 54.33
N SER A 509 9.18 14.20 55.48
CA SER A 509 9.38 14.77 56.84
C SER A 509 8.32 14.35 57.88
N SER A 510 8.83 13.68 58.92
CA SER A 510 8.37 13.65 60.33
C SER A 510 6.87 13.64 60.67
N SER A 511 6.40 12.54 61.26
CA SER A 511 6.20 12.42 62.72
C SER A 511 5.27 11.24 63.11
N SER A 512 5.80 10.38 63.97
CA SER A 512 5.14 9.68 65.10
C SER A 512 3.73 9.09 64.92
N LEU A 513 3.62 7.75 64.95
CA LEU A 513 3.06 6.96 66.08
C LEU A 513 2.59 5.55 65.67
N SER A 514 3.20 4.57 66.36
CA SER A 514 2.69 3.28 66.86
C SER A 514 1.85 2.34 65.97
N ASN A 515 2.42 1.15 65.79
CA ASN A 515 1.74 -0.15 65.75
C ASN A 515 0.50 -0.21 66.64
N GLU A 516 -0.59 -0.80 66.13
CA GLU A 516 -1.27 -1.90 66.84
C GLU A 516 -2.15 -2.72 65.89
N LYS A 517 -2.03 -4.04 66.01
CA LYS A 517 -2.99 -5.03 65.52
C LYS A 517 -4.27 -4.90 66.35
N THR A 518 -5.43 -4.99 65.71
CA THR A 518 -6.64 -5.44 66.41
C THR A 518 -7.49 -6.29 65.50
N GLU A 519 -7.79 -7.50 66.00
CA GLU A 519 -8.72 -8.47 65.43
C GLU A 519 -10.18 -7.99 65.53
N ASP A 520 -10.98 -8.54 64.60
CA ASP A 520 -12.40 -8.83 64.67
C ASP A 520 -13.43 -7.73 64.98
N LYS A 521 -14.27 -7.46 63.97
CA LYS A 521 -15.72 -7.59 64.10
C LYS A 521 -16.41 -7.79 62.75
N LYS A 522 -16.98 -8.99 62.56
CA LYS A 522 -18.04 -9.28 61.60
C LYS A 522 -19.19 -8.28 61.79
N GLY A 523 -19.33 -7.38 60.82
CA GLY A 523 -20.56 -6.63 60.55
C GLY A 523 -21.08 -7.04 59.17
N ASP A 524 -22.18 -7.78 59.16
CA ASP A 524 -22.90 -8.18 57.95
C ASP A 524 -23.46 -6.96 57.21
N SER A 525 -22.65 -6.34 56.34
CA SER A 525 -23.14 -5.38 55.34
C SER A 525 -22.25 -5.19 54.10
N SER A 526 -21.26 -6.05 53.86
CA SER A 526 -20.29 -5.88 52.75
C SER A 526 -20.35 -6.94 51.63
N SER A 527 -21.32 -7.86 51.64
CA SER A 527 -21.40 -8.95 50.65
C SER A 527 -21.85 -8.51 49.24
N GLN A 528 -22.39 -7.29 49.10
CA GLN A 528 -22.75 -6.71 47.78
C GLN A 528 -21.62 -5.85 47.16
N THR A 529 -20.78 -5.20 47.97
CA THR A 529 -19.76 -4.23 47.52
C THR A 529 -18.68 -4.88 46.65
N GLY A 530 -18.27 -6.12 46.97
CA GLY A 530 -17.28 -6.87 46.19
C GLY A 530 -17.80 -7.50 44.88
N LYS A 531 -19.13 -7.50 44.63
CA LYS A 531 -19.71 -8.10 43.41
C LYS A 531 -19.77 -7.11 42.23
N LEU A 532 -19.95 -5.81 42.50
CA LEU A 532 -20.09 -4.78 41.46
C LEU A 532 -18.74 -4.32 40.89
N ILE A 533 -17.67 -4.30 41.69
CA ILE A 533 -16.29 -4.06 41.23
C ILE A 533 -15.86 -5.15 40.21
N LYS A 534 -16.42 -6.35 40.27
CA LYS A 534 -16.18 -7.41 39.27
C LYS A 534 -16.88 -7.17 37.92
N ILE A 535 -17.72 -6.14 37.80
CA ILE A 535 -18.54 -5.84 36.61
C ILE A 535 -18.07 -4.57 35.89
N VAL A 536 -17.26 -3.71 36.52
CA VAL A 536 -16.76 -2.47 35.91
C VAL A 536 -15.24 -2.48 35.96
N ASP A 537 -14.61 -2.13 34.84
CA ASP A 537 -13.18 -1.87 34.80
C ASP A 537 -12.90 -0.43 35.24
N LEU A 538 -12.06 -0.29 36.27
CA LEU A 538 -11.70 0.99 36.89
C LEU A 538 -10.33 1.50 36.40
N THR A 539 -9.75 0.86 35.37
CA THR A 539 -8.48 1.29 34.78
C THR A 539 -8.57 2.70 34.23
N GLU A 540 -7.55 3.51 34.53
CA GLU A 540 -7.43 4.85 33.99
C GLU A 540 -6.97 4.79 32.53
N MET A 541 -7.74 5.39 31.64
CA MET A 541 -7.38 5.51 30.23
C MET A 541 -6.82 6.92 30.03
N SER A 542 -5.51 7.04 29.87
CA SER A 542 -4.83 8.31 29.62
C SER A 542 -3.54 8.08 28.87
N LYS A 543 -3.16 9.02 28.01
CA LYS A 543 -1.82 9.04 27.40
C LYS A 543 -0.96 10.13 28.00
N GLY A 544 0.29 9.80 28.31
CA GLY A 544 1.22 10.64 29.04
C GLY A 544 2.49 11.01 28.27
N PRO A 545 3.43 11.70 28.92
CA PRO A 545 4.74 12.02 28.35
C PRO A 545 5.51 10.76 27.90
N GLN A 546 5.25 9.62 28.56
CA GLN A 546 5.80 8.31 28.21
C GLN A 546 5.32 7.75 26.86
N ASP A 547 4.18 8.23 26.36
CA ASP A 547 3.61 7.77 25.09
C ASP A 547 4.03 8.73 23.98
N ILE A 548 5.02 8.36 23.16
CA ILE A 548 5.51 9.21 22.06
C ILE A 548 4.33 9.63 21.15
N PRO A 549 4.16 10.93 20.84
CA PRO A 549 5.07 12.07 21.08
C PRO A 549 4.87 12.85 22.40
N GLY A 550 3.96 12.43 23.28
CA GLY A 550 3.80 12.96 24.64
C GLY A 550 2.78 14.09 24.83
N HIS A 551 2.19 14.61 23.73
CA HIS A 551 1.15 15.65 23.73
C HIS A 551 -0.20 15.12 23.18
N TRP A 552 -0.90 14.33 23.99
CA TRP A 552 -2.14 13.66 23.58
C TRP A 552 -3.39 14.39 24.06
N LEU A 553 -4.38 14.51 23.18
CA LEU A 553 -5.72 15.02 23.48
C LEU A 553 -6.79 13.97 23.18
N VAL A 554 -7.86 13.95 23.95
CA VAL A 554 -8.99 13.04 23.70
C VAL A 554 -9.94 13.62 22.66
N THR A 555 -10.14 12.89 21.56
CA THR A 555 -11.06 13.23 20.46
C THR A 555 -12.27 12.31 20.36
N GLY A 556 -12.32 11.26 21.17
CA GLY A 556 -13.46 10.35 21.21
C GLY A 556 -13.32 9.32 22.29
N ALA A 557 -14.41 8.62 22.56
CA ALA A 557 -14.44 7.50 23.51
C ALA A 557 -15.58 6.55 23.19
N LYS A 558 -15.48 5.32 23.71
CA LYS A 558 -16.54 4.32 23.62
C LYS A 558 -16.55 3.43 24.85
N LEU A 559 -17.73 2.89 25.13
CA LEU A 559 -17.86 1.80 26.09
C LEU A 559 -17.66 0.47 25.35
N GLY A 560 -17.27 -0.56 26.08
CA GLY A 560 -17.13 -1.93 25.58
C GLY A 560 -17.46 -2.95 26.65
N VAL A 561 -17.54 -4.22 26.25
CA VAL A 561 -17.68 -5.34 27.18
C VAL A 561 -16.50 -6.29 27.00
N ASP A 562 -15.68 -6.47 28.04
CA ASP A 562 -14.61 -7.48 28.04
C ASP A 562 -14.81 -8.47 29.20
N LYS A 563 -14.89 -9.76 28.89
CA LYS A 563 -15.19 -10.85 29.85
C LYS A 563 -16.38 -10.55 30.79
N GLY A 564 -17.40 -9.84 30.29
CA GLY A 564 -18.59 -9.43 31.03
C GLY A 564 -18.39 -8.27 32.01
N LYS A 565 -17.31 -7.49 31.82
CA LYS A 565 -17.06 -6.20 32.49
C LYS A 565 -17.29 -5.04 31.54
N ILE A 566 -17.83 -3.93 32.05
CA ILE A 566 -17.92 -2.65 31.35
C ILE A 566 -16.52 -2.05 31.31
N VAL A 567 -15.99 -1.83 30.11
CA VAL A 567 -14.69 -1.20 29.86
C VAL A 567 -14.87 0.14 29.15
N LEU A 568 -13.99 1.10 29.44
CA LEU A 568 -13.91 2.37 28.74
C LEU A 568 -12.71 2.34 27.79
N ARG A 569 -12.87 2.82 26.57
CA ARG A 569 -11.77 3.02 25.62
C ARG A 569 -11.82 4.43 25.09
N ILE A 570 -10.65 5.05 24.97
CA ILE A 570 -10.51 6.41 24.46
C ILE A 570 -9.80 6.40 23.10
N ASN A 571 -10.15 7.37 22.28
CA ASN A 571 -9.41 7.74 21.09
C ASN A 571 -8.61 9.02 21.40
N CYS A 572 -7.29 8.91 21.27
CA CYS A 572 -6.37 10.01 21.50
C CYS A 572 -5.73 10.47 20.20
N PHE A 573 -5.38 11.74 20.17
CA PHE A 573 -4.98 12.47 18.99
C PHE A 573 -3.77 13.40 19.25
N ILE A 574 -2.96 13.62 18.21
CA ILE A 574 -1.78 14.51 18.16
C ILE A 574 -2.06 15.80 17.39
N SER A 575 -2.24 16.92 18.09
CA SER A 575 -2.46 18.24 17.47
C SER A 575 -1.22 18.78 16.76
N MET A 576 -1.34 19.11 15.48
CA MET A 576 -0.40 19.99 14.78
C MET A 576 -1.08 21.36 14.64
N LEU A 577 -0.49 22.39 15.27
CA LEU A 577 -0.83 23.77 14.95
C LEU A 577 -0.06 24.14 13.69
N VAL A 578 -0.77 24.64 12.68
CA VAL A 578 -0.15 25.23 11.50
C VAL A 578 0.29 26.64 11.90
N PRO A 579 1.59 26.93 12.05
CA PRO A 579 2.05 28.30 12.23
C PRO A 579 2.02 28.97 10.86
N GLU A 580 1.21 30.01 10.69
CA GLU A 580 1.12 30.79 9.44
C GLU A 580 2.46 31.43 9.01
N GLN A 581 3.50 31.39 9.86
CA GLN A 581 4.75 32.14 9.65
C GLN A 581 5.98 31.37 9.14
N ASN A 582 6.05 30.03 9.21
CA ASN A 582 7.28 29.30 8.83
C ASN A 582 7.26 28.62 7.46
N TYR A 583 6.20 28.82 6.66
CA TYR A 583 6.11 28.24 5.32
C TYR A 583 6.96 29.00 4.28
N LEU A 584 7.35 30.25 4.56
CA LEU A 584 8.13 31.08 3.63
C LEU A 584 9.64 30.96 3.78
N GLU A 585 10.19 30.73 4.97
CA GLU A 585 11.66 30.72 5.16
C GLU A 585 12.33 29.38 4.83
N THR A 586 11.62 28.26 4.96
CA THR A 586 12.21 26.92 4.75
C THR A 586 12.33 26.54 3.26
N GLN A 587 11.58 27.20 2.37
CA GLN A 587 11.64 27.00 0.91
C GLN A 587 12.68 27.90 0.22
N LEU A 588 13.01 29.06 0.81
CA LEU A 588 13.95 30.01 0.22
C LEU A 588 15.43 29.69 0.51
N GLY A 589 15.74 28.89 1.54
CA GLY A 589 17.11 28.54 1.93
C GLY A 589 17.78 27.38 1.18
N LYS A 590 17.03 26.54 0.45
CA LYS A 590 17.58 25.35 -0.26
C LYS A 590 17.64 25.47 -1.78
N SER A 591 17.22 26.61 -2.34
CA SER A 591 17.18 26.82 -3.81
C SER A 591 18.40 27.54 -4.38
N TYR A 592 19.44 27.84 -3.57
CA TYR A 592 20.59 28.65 -3.98
C TYR A 592 21.89 27.87 -4.27
N TYR A 593 21.90 26.53 -4.23
CA TYR A 593 23.11 25.73 -4.45
C TYR A 593 23.15 24.88 -5.73
N TYR A 594 22.12 24.93 -6.60
CA TYR A 594 22.04 24.12 -7.82
C TYR A 594 22.02 24.92 -9.14
N SER A 595 22.49 26.17 -9.14
CA SER A 595 22.45 27.04 -10.34
C SER A 595 23.82 27.35 -10.96
N VAL A 596 24.91 26.73 -10.52
CA VAL A 596 26.25 27.01 -11.07
C VAL A 596 27.00 25.71 -11.32
N PHE A 597 26.65 24.95 -12.38
CA PHE A 597 27.58 24.01 -13.03
C PHE A 597 27.08 23.41 -14.36
N VAL A 598 26.24 24.10 -15.13
CA VAL A 598 25.86 23.66 -16.50
C VAL A 598 25.87 24.86 -17.44
N HIS A 599 27.05 25.41 -17.69
CA HIS A 599 27.23 26.38 -18.77
C HIS A 599 28.66 26.34 -19.33
N THR A 600 29.12 25.18 -19.81
CA THR A 600 30.29 25.12 -20.69
C THR A 600 30.22 23.85 -21.54
N ILE A 601 30.58 23.99 -22.82
CA ILE A 601 30.80 22.95 -23.83
C ILE A 601 29.55 22.54 -24.63
N MET A 602 29.16 23.40 -25.59
CA MET A 602 28.74 22.93 -26.91
C MET A 602 29.30 23.90 -27.94
N ASP A 603 30.22 23.44 -28.77
CA ASP A 603 30.44 23.97 -30.13
C ASP A 603 31.16 22.93 -31.00
N ASN A 604 30.66 22.83 -32.25
CA ASN A 604 31.29 22.40 -33.51
C ASN A 604 30.65 21.23 -34.28
N ASP A 605 29.89 21.64 -35.30
CA ASP A 605 29.79 21.23 -36.72
C ASP A 605 30.39 19.90 -37.24
N VAL A 606 29.67 19.25 -38.18
CA VAL A 606 29.97 19.19 -39.64
C VAL A 606 29.15 18.09 -40.38
N PHE A 607 28.41 18.55 -41.39
CA PHE A 607 27.97 17.99 -42.70
C PHE A 607 28.00 16.47 -43.08
N ASN A 608 26.80 15.95 -43.42
CA ASN A 608 26.27 15.62 -44.77
C ASN A 608 26.66 14.31 -45.54
N VAL A 609 25.72 13.86 -46.41
CA VAL A 609 25.86 13.14 -47.72
C VAL A 609 25.57 11.60 -47.86
N TYR A 610 24.40 11.32 -48.50
CA TYR A 610 24.09 10.42 -49.66
C TYR A 610 23.60 8.94 -49.59
N SER A 611 22.44 8.74 -50.25
CA SER A 611 22.06 7.78 -51.32
C SER A 611 21.33 6.43 -51.07
N ARG A 612 20.05 6.43 -51.51
CA ARG A 612 19.11 5.44 -52.14
C ARG A 612 19.64 4.08 -52.71
N PRO A 613 18.76 3.19 -53.27
CA PRO A 613 17.46 2.60 -52.86
C PRO A 613 17.44 1.03 -53.04
N SER A 614 16.47 0.24 -52.57
CA SER A 614 15.41 -0.37 -53.42
C SER A 614 14.67 -1.54 -52.75
N ILE A 615 13.34 -1.54 -52.89
CA ILE A 615 12.38 -2.67 -53.05
C ILE A 615 12.24 -3.67 -51.88
N ILE A 616 11.22 -3.48 -51.04
CA ILE A 616 10.06 -4.38 -50.87
C ILE A 616 8.88 -3.48 -50.47
N CYS A 617 8.06 -3.22 -51.48
CA CYS A 617 6.89 -2.36 -51.44
C CYS A 617 5.73 -3.24 -51.91
N LEU A 618 4.76 -3.54 -51.04
CA LEU A 618 3.35 -3.72 -51.40
C LEU A 618 2.39 -3.97 -50.21
N SER A 619 2.85 -4.25 -48.98
CA SER A 619 1.95 -4.32 -47.79
C SER A 619 1.82 -3.01 -47.00
N LYS A 620 2.73 -2.04 -47.22
CA LYS A 620 2.72 -0.71 -46.56
C LYS A 620 1.86 0.34 -47.26
N LEU A 621 1.33 0.07 -48.45
CA LEU A 621 0.74 1.14 -49.29
C LEU A 621 -0.75 1.42 -49.05
N ILE A 622 -1.47 0.58 -48.29
CA ILE A 622 -2.89 0.80 -48.00
C ILE A 622 -3.08 1.49 -46.65
N TYR A 623 -2.27 1.12 -45.64
CA TYR A 623 -2.32 1.74 -44.31
C TYR A 623 -1.81 3.19 -44.31
N TYR A 624 -0.83 3.50 -45.17
CA TYR A 624 -0.25 4.85 -45.24
C TYR A 624 -1.09 5.83 -46.08
N LYS A 625 -1.86 5.33 -47.06
CA LYS A 625 -2.53 6.19 -48.05
C LYS A 625 -3.88 6.77 -47.57
N ILE A 626 -4.52 6.11 -46.60
CA ILE A 626 -5.71 6.65 -45.92
C ILE A 626 -5.30 7.67 -44.85
N MET A 627 -4.15 7.48 -44.20
CA MET A 627 -3.61 8.41 -43.21
C MET A 627 -3.11 9.71 -43.85
N THR A 628 -2.59 9.68 -45.09
CA THR A 628 -2.16 10.89 -45.81
C THR A 628 -3.30 11.71 -46.41
N THR A 629 -4.46 11.13 -46.72
CA THR A 629 -5.57 11.91 -47.30
C THR A 629 -6.27 12.81 -46.27
N SER A 630 -6.27 12.42 -44.99
CA SER A 630 -6.71 13.32 -43.89
C SER A 630 -5.65 14.31 -43.43
N LEU A 631 -4.36 14.06 -43.72
CA LEU A 631 -3.27 14.98 -43.40
C LEU A 631 -3.08 16.06 -44.50
N GLU A 632 -3.44 15.81 -45.75
CA GLU A 632 -3.39 16.82 -46.82
C GLU A 632 -4.41 17.95 -46.66
N SER A 633 -5.55 17.72 -45.99
CA SER A 633 -6.50 18.81 -45.67
C SER A 633 -6.03 19.70 -44.52
N LEU A 634 -5.13 19.21 -43.65
CA LEU A 634 -4.52 19.99 -42.57
C LEU A 634 -3.16 20.59 -42.97
N SER A 635 -2.46 20.00 -43.94
CA SER A 635 -1.17 20.48 -44.46
C SER A 635 -1.26 21.76 -45.30
N LYS A 636 -2.45 22.17 -45.78
CA LYS A 636 -2.60 23.44 -46.52
C LYS A 636 -2.61 24.69 -45.63
N SER A 637 -2.58 24.54 -44.30
CA SER A 637 -2.55 25.67 -43.36
C SER A 637 -1.18 25.95 -42.72
N ALA A 638 -0.14 25.17 -43.02
CA ALA A 638 1.14 25.26 -42.31
C ALA A 638 2.35 25.12 -43.26
N ASN A 639 2.53 26.10 -44.14
CA ASN A 639 3.79 26.33 -44.85
C ASN A 639 4.37 27.70 -44.46
N SER A 640 5.16 27.74 -43.39
CA SER A 640 6.26 28.71 -43.24
C SER A 640 7.33 28.13 -42.30
N THR A 641 8.46 27.74 -42.90
CA THR A 641 9.63 27.15 -42.25
C THR A 641 10.51 28.19 -41.54
N GLU A 642 9.89 29.05 -40.72
CA GLU A 642 10.55 29.84 -39.67
C GLU A 642 9.95 29.57 -38.28
N ALA A 643 8.85 28.82 -38.17
CA ALA A 643 8.18 28.58 -36.91
C ALA A 643 8.79 27.46 -36.04
N THR A 644 9.57 26.53 -36.62
CA THR A 644 10.00 25.32 -35.86
C THR A 644 11.20 25.55 -34.93
N LEU A 645 11.97 26.63 -35.14
CA LEU A 645 12.99 27.06 -34.18
C LEU A 645 12.42 28.03 -33.13
N ALA A 646 11.34 28.74 -33.45
CA ALA A 646 10.56 29.51 -32.48
C ALA A 646 9.69 28.60 -31.57
N PHE A 647 9.25 27.43 -32.04
CA PHE A 647 8.39 26.52 -31.27
C PHE A 647 9.13 25.72 -30.18
N LYS A 648 10.47 25.69 -30.19
CA LYS A 648 11.28 25.07 -29.13
C LYS A 648 11.91 26.07 -28.15
N GLN A 649 11.65 27.37 -28.33
CA GLN A 649 12.15 28.44 -27.45
C GLN A 649 11.07 29.42 -26.95
N GLN A 650 9.81 29.25 -27.35
CA GLN A 650 8.71 30.14 -26.96
C GLN A 650 7.52 29.39 -26.31
N THR A 651 7.71 28.81 -25.12
CA THR A 651 6.61 28.58 -24.17
C THR A 651 7.09 28.52 -22.71
N ARG A 652 7.94 29.48 -22.32
CA ARG A 652 7.95 30.04 -20.96
C ARG A 652 7.39 31.46 -21.04
N ALA A 653 6.14 31.58 -21.46
CA ALA A 653 5.38 32.79 -21.20
C ALA A 653 4.90 32.70 -19.75
N PHE A 654 5.65 33.34 -18.84
CA PHE A 654 5.26 33.54 -17.46
C PHE A 654 4.04 34.48 -17.47
N VAL A 655 2.83 33.91 -17.50
CA VAL A 655 1.63 34.63 -17.07
C VAL A 655 1.74 34.75 -15.55
N PRO A 656 1.53 35.93 -14.94
CA PRO A 656 1.56 36.06 -13.50
C PRO A 656 0.50 35.12 -12.90
N MET A 657 0.96 34.11 -12.15
CA MET A 657 0.10 33.20 -11.41
C MET A 657 -0.65 33.99 -10.33
N GLU A 658 -1.97 33.82 -10.26
CA GLU A 658 -2.71 34.14 -9.04
C GLU A 658 -2.18 33.27 -7.90
N LYS A 659 -1.85 33.90 -6.77
CA LYS A 659 -1.37 33.22 -5.56
C LYS A 659 -2.45 32.23 -5.07
N GLY A 660 -2.23 30.92 -5.24
CA GLY A 660 -3.04 29.88 -4.60
C GLY A 660 -3.36 28.60 -5.40
N GLU A 661 -2.91 28.46 -6.66
CA GLU A 661 -3.25 27.27 -7.47
C GLU A 661 -2.24 26.11 -7.30
N GLU A 662 -2.68 24.98 -6.73
CA GLU A 662 -1.90 23.75 -6.57
C GLU A 662 -1.85 22.95 -7.89
N LEU A 663 -0.64 22.61 -8.36
CA LEU A 663 -0.39 21.88 -9.61
C LEU A 663 -0.27 20.38 -9.37
N VAL A 664 -0.83 19.57 -10.26
CA VAL A 664 -0.75 18.10 -10.19
C VAL A 664 0.40 17.59 -11.06
N GLU A 665 1.43 17.01 -10.45
CA GLU A 665 2.60 16.47 -11.15
C GLU A 665 2.22 15.34 -12.13
N GLY A 666 2.86 15.32 -13.30
CA GLY A 666 2.70 14.25 -14.31
C GLY A 666 1.38 14.29 -15.11
N LYS A 667 0.53 15.30 -14.91
CA LYS A 667 -0.74 15.46 -15.64
C LYS A 667 -0.85 16.84 -16.30
N VAL A 668 -1.38 16.86 -17.52
CA VAL A 668 -1.57 18.07 -18.34
C VAL A 668 -3.04 18.31 -18.68
N ASP A 669 -3.38 19.57 -18.96
CA ASP A 669 -4.64 19.94 -19.59
C ASP A 669 -4.60 19.66 -21.10
N TRP A 670 -5.74 19.83 -21.77
CA TRP A 670 -5.86 19.65 -23.21
C TRP A 670 -5.00 20.60 -24.06
N LYS A 671 -4.48 21.69 -23.46
CA LYS A 671 -3.56 22.64 -24.10
C LYS A 671 -2.08 22.32 -23.82
N GLY A 672 -1.78 21.23 -23.13
CA GLY A 672 -0.42 20.81 -22.78
C GLY A 672 0.17 21.59 -21.60
N ARG A 673 -0.62 22.35 -20.85
CA ARG A 673 -0.20 23.04 -19.61
C ARG A 673 -0.38 22.09 -18.42
N THR A 674 0.36 22.28 -17.34
CA THR A 674 0.21 21.48 -16.12
C THR A 674 -1.22 21.56 -15.56
N ALA A 675 -1.76 20.43 -15.12
CA ALA A 675 -3.14 20.37 -14.63
C ALA A 675 -3.27 21.05 -13.26
N ILE A 676 -4.22 21.96 -13.15
CA ILE A 676 -4.57 22.65 -11.89
C ILE A 676 -5.58 21.80 -11.10
N LYS A 677 -5.27 21.49 -9.83
CA LYS A 677 -6.00 20.55 -8.97
C LYS A 677 -7.50 20.89 -8.82
N ASN A 678 -7.83 22.14 -8.52
CA ASN A 678 -9.21 22.59 -8.28
C ASN A 678 -10.04 22.87 -9.55
N LYS A 679 -9.42 22.81 -10.74
CA LYS A 679 -10.05 23.18 -12.02
C LYS A 679 -10.25 22.00 -12.97
N HIS A 680 -9.31 21.07 -12.96
CA HIS A 680 -9.31 19.89 -13.81
C HIS A 680 -9.44 18.62 -12.94
N GLY A 681 -10.13 17.60 -13.43
CA GLY A 681 -10.33 16.32 -12.73
C GLY A 681 -11.38 16.36 -11.62
N GLY A 682 -11.45 15.28 -10.85
CA GLY A 682 -12.41 15.10 -9.75
C GLY A 682 -13.75 14.46 -10.15
N GLN A 683 -14.52 14.09 -9.14
CA GLN A 683 -15.72 13.23 -9.25
C GLN A 683 -16.77 13.71 -10.26
N ARG A 684 -16.99 15.03 -10.38
CA ARG A 684 -18.01 15.60 -11.28
C ARG A 684 -17.69 15.39 -12.76
N PHE A 685 -16.42 15.40 -13.14
CA PHE A 685 -16.03 15.16 -14.53
C PHE A 685 -15.83 13.66 -14.78
N SER A 686 -15.44 12.90 -13.75
CA SER A 686 -15.42 11.43 -13.82
C SER A 686 -16.80 10.80 -14.07
N SER A 687 -17.91 11.45 -13.70
CA SER A 687 -19.25 10.95 -14.03
C SER A 687 -19.56 10.95 -15.53
N LEU A 688 -18.94 11.84 -16.32
CA LEU A 688 -19.06 11.80 -17.79
C LEU A 688 -18.38 10.55 -18.35
N ILE A 689 -17.22 10.19 -17.80
CA ILE A 689 -16.50 8.97 -18.15
C ILE A 689 -17.33 7.72 -17.79
N LEU A 690 -17.97 7.71 -16.62
CA LEU A 690 -18.90 6.63 -16.22
C LEU A 690 -20.09 6.51 -17.18
N ALA A 691 -20.68 7.63 -17.60
CA ALA A 691 -21.79 7.64 -18.55
C ALA A 691 -21.37 7.11 -19.93
N SER A 692 -20.22 7.54 -20.44
CA SER A 692 -19.65 7.01 -21.70
C SER A 692 -19.37 5.51 -21.61
N PHE A 693 -18.87 5.02 -20.47
CA PHE A 693 -18.63 3.59 -20.26
C PHE A 693 -19.94 2.78 -20.21
N ALA A 694 -20.99 3.32 -19.57
CA ALA A 694 -22.30 2.66 -19.56
C ALA A 694 -22.90 2.54 -20.98
N LEU A 695 -22.77 3.60 -21.80
CA LEU A 695 -23.24 3.62 -23.18
C LEU A 695 -22.45 2.67 -24.09
N GLU A 696 -21.14 2.56 -23.90
CA GLU A 696 -20.31 1.57 -24.63
C GLU A 696 -20.74 0.15 -24.29
N ASN A 697 -20.85 -0.20 -23.01
CA ASN A 697 -21.28 -1.55 -22.62
C ASN A 697 -22.71 -1.86 -23.09
N MET A 698 -23.58 -0.84 -23.15
CA MET A 698 -24.91 -0.98 -23.75
C MET A 698 -24.83 -1.37 -25.23
N ALA A 699 -23.86 -0.82 -25.98
CA ALA A 699 -23.67 -1.12 -27.40
C ALA A 699 -23.03 -2.49 -27.65
N THR A 700 -22.08 -2.91 -26.82
CA THR A 700 -21.20 -4.06 -27.11
C THR A 700 -21.65 -5.38 -26.50
N VAL A 701 -22.29 -5.38 -25.33
CA VAL A 701 -22.62 -6.62 -24.60
C VAL A 701 -23.60 -7.52 -25.37
N ALA A 702 -24.61 -6.95 -26.03
CA ALA A 702 -25.54 -7.70 -26.86
C ALA A 702 -24.86 -8.39 -28.05
N LEU A 703 -23.80 -7.80 -28.62
CA LEU A 703 -23.06 -8.39 -29.74
C LEU A 703 -22.34 -9.67 -29.31
N ALA A 704 -21.85 -9.73 -28.07
CA ALA A 704 -21.15 -10.89 -27.53
C ALA A 704 -22.05 -12.13 -27.35
N VAL A 705 -23.37 -11.98 -27.37
CA VAL A 705 -24.32 -13.09 -27.14
C VAL A 705 -25.28 -13.32 -28.31
N ASN A 706 -25.65 -12.28 -29.05
CA ASN A 706 -26.67 -12.39 -30.09
C ASN A 706 -26.08 -12.43 -31.50
N LEU A 707 -24.82 -12.05 -31.71
CA LEU A 707 -24.24 -12.05 -33.06
C LEU A 707 -24.14 -13.45 -33.68
N VAL A 708 -24.10 -14.52 -32.87
CA VAL A 708 -24.18 -15.91 -33.34
C VAL A 708 -25.47 -16.17 -34.14
N THR A 709 -26.61 -15.62 -33.68
CA THR A 709 -27.91 -15.79 -34.33
C THR A 709 -28.00 -14.97 -35.61
N TYR A 710 -27.29 -13.83 -35.70
CA TYR A 710 -27.12 -13.08 -36.94
C TYR A 710 -26.30 -13.85 -37.97
N PHE A 711 -25.19 -14.45 -37.55
CA PHE A 711 -24.34 -15.24 -38.43
C PHE A 711 -25.08 -16.45 -38.98
N ASN A 712 -25.84 -17.16 -38.15
CA ASN A 712 -26.62 -18.32 -38.60
C ASN A 712 -27.87 -17.89 -39.40
N GLY A 713 -28.74 -17.07 -38.81
CA GLY A 713 -30.06 -16.77 -39.36
C GLY A 713 -30.08 -15.78 -40.53
N VAL A 714 -29.08 -14.87 -40.64
CA VAL A 714 -29.05 -13.84 -41.70
C VAL A 714 -27.90 -14.02 -42.67
N MET A 715 -26.70 -14.34 -42.19
CA MET A 715 -25.50 -14.50 -43.03
C MET A 715 -25.28 -15.93 -43.53
N HIS A 716 -26.14 -16.84 -43.07
CA HIS A 716 -26.20 -18.23 -43.47
C HIS A 716 -25.00 -19.11 -43.12
N PHE A 717 -24.23 -18.76 -42.09
CA PHE A 717 -23.20 -19.63 -41.56
C PHE A 717 -23.81 -20.87 -40.89
N SER A 718 -23.09 -22.00 -40.91
CA SER A 718 -23.54 -23.18 -40.15
C SER A 718 -23.49 -22.88 -38.65
N ILE A 719 -24.24 -23.62 -37.82
CA ILE A 719 -24.25 -23.39 -36.35
C ILE A 719 -22.83 -23.43 -35.76
N ALA A 720 -21.99 -24.38 -36.21
CA ALA A 720 -20.61 -24.49 -35.76
C ALA A 720 -19.72 -23.34 -36.27
N ASP A 721 -19.90 -22.92 -37.52
CA ASP A 721 -19.13 -21.80 -38.10
C ASP A 721 -19.53 -20.47 -37.46
N ALA A 722 -20.83 -20.24 -37.25
CA ALA A 722 -21.34 -19.05 -36.54
C ALA A 722 -20.75 -18.94 -35.12
N ALA A 723 -20.68 -20.07 -34.40
CA ALA A 723 -20.04 -20.12 -33.09
C ALA A 723 -18.55 -19.78 -33.18
N ASN A 724 -17.83 -20.38 -34.13
CA ASN A 724 -16.40 -20.11 -34.38
C ASN A 724 -16.13 -18.64 -34.74
N GLU A 725 -16.95 -18.03 -35.59
CA GLU A 725 -16.79 -16.62 -35.97
C GLU A 725 -17.03 -15.68 -34.79
N LEU A 726 -18.03 -15.96 -33.94
CA LEU A 726 -18.25 -15.19 -32.72
C LEU A 726 -17.06 -15.32 -31.75
N THR A 727 -16.56 -16.54 -31.53
CA THR A 727 -15.41 -16.74 -30.63
C THR A 727 -14.12 -16.14 -31.21
N ASN A 728 -13.92 -16.19 -32.52
CA ASN A 728 -12.79 -15.52 -33.17
C ASN A 728 -12.86 -14.00 -33.05
N TYR A 729 -14.04 -13.40 -33.22
CA TYR A 729 -14.28 -11.97 -32.98
C TYR A 729 -13.95 -11.59 -31.53
N MET A 730 -14.51 -12.30 -30.56
CA MET A 730 -14.29 -12.04 -29.14
C MET A 730 -12.80 -12.20 -28.77
N GLY A 731 -12.16 -13.27 -29.24
CA GLY A 731 -10.73 -13.50 -29.04
C GLY A 731 -9.88 -12.37 -29.61
N THR A 732 -10.21 -11.91 -30.81
CA THR A 732 -9.50 -10.82 -31.49
C THR A 732 -9.66 -9.49 -30.75
N ALA A 733 -10.87 -9.18 -30.28
CA ALA A 733 -11.12 -7.98 -29.48
C ALA A 733 -10.24 -7.95 -28.21
N TYR A 734 -10.16 -9.06 -27.47
CA TYR A 734 -9.32 -9.12 -26.26
C TYR A 734 -7.81 -9.04 -26.54
N ILE A 735 -7.30 -9.65 -27.63
CA ILE A 735 -5.89 -9.48 -28.01
C ILE A 735 -5.60 -8.03 -28.38
N LEU A 736 -6.48 -7.43 -29.16
CA LEU A 736 -6.31 -6.07 -29.65
C LEU A 736 -6.35 -5.05 -28.50
N SER A 737 -7.08 -5.34 -27.41
CA SER A 737 -7.07 -4.51 -26.19
C SER A 737 -5.68 -4.38 -25.59
N ILE A 738 -4.87 -5.45 -25.61
CA ILE A 738 -3.51 -5.43 -25.08
C ILE A 738 -2.61 -4.55 -25.95
N VAL A 739 -2.74 -4.68 -27.28
CA VAL A 739 -1.98 -3.87 -28.25
C VAL A 739 -2.32 -2.40 -28.09
N VAL A 740 -3.61 -2.06 -27.99
CA VAL A 740 -4.06 -0.67 -27.82
C VAL A 740 -3.66 -0.13 -26.44
N ALA A 741 -3.74 -0.91 -25.36
CA ALA A 741 -3.24 -0.51 -24.05
C ALA A 741 -1.76 -0.11 -24.11
N PHE A 742 -0.93 -0.95 -24.74
CA PHE A 742 0.49 -0.64 -24.93
C PHE A 742 0.71 0.62 -25.78
N LEU A 743 0.00 0.77 -26.90
CA LEU A 743 0.12 1.96 -27.76
C LEU A 743 -0.36 3.24 -27.06
N ALA A 744 -1.39 3.15 -26.23
CA ALA A 744 -1.93 4.25 -25.45
C ALA A 744 -0.93 4.75 -24.39
N ASP A 745 -0.26 3.82 -23.70
CA ASP A 745 0.73 4.17 -22.68
C ASP A 745 2.09 4.57 -23.28
N ALA A 746 2.47 4.06 -24.45
CA ALA A 746 3.79 4.28 -25.05
C ALA A 746 3.87 5.45 -26.07
N TYR A 747 2.80 5.69 -26.85
CA TYR A 747 2.88 6.59 -28.03
C TYR A 747 1.72 7.57 -28.18
N ILE A 748 0.47 7.12 -28.00
CA ILE A 748 -0.74 7.87 -28.38
C ILE A 748 -1.29 8.72 -27.23
N GLY A 749 -1.15 8.25 -25.99
CA GLY A 749 -1.84 8.78 -24.82
C GLY A 749 -3.25 8.20 -24.65
N ARG A 750 -3.64 7.96 -23.40
CA ARG A 750 -4.90 7.29 -23.02
C ARG A 750 -6.16 8.00 -23.52
N PHE A 751 -6.19 9.32 -23.45
CA PHE A 751 -7.33 10.13 -23.91
C PHE A 751 -7.59 9.96 -25.41
N TYR A 752 -6.54 10.13 -26.24
CA TYR A 752 -6.65 9.99 -27.69
C TYR A 752 -6.95 8.56 -28.10
N ALA A 753 -6.41 7.57 -27.37
CA ALA A 753 -6.71 6.17 -27.61
C ALA A 753 -8.21 5.88 -27.48
N VAL A 754 -8.89 6.41 -26.44
CA VAL A 754 -10.35 6.27 -26.28
C VAL A 754 -11.10 6.89 -27.46
N LEU A 755 -10.76 8.13 -27.83
CA LEU A 755 -11.51 8.87 -28.85
C LEU A 755 -11.36 8.25 -30.25
N VAL A 756 -10.14 7.85 -30.62
CA VAL A 756 -9.88 7.15 -31.88
C VAL A 756 -10.59 5.79 -31.90
N SER A 757 -10.55 5.06 -30.79
CA SER A 757 -11.19 3.74 -30.72
C SER A 757 -12.72 3.83 -30.81
N ALA A 758 -13.33 4.81 -30.15
CA ALA A 758 -14.76 5.04 -30.24
C ALA A 758 -15.21 5.46 -31.65
N PHE A 759 -14.38 6.20 -32.39
CA PHE A 759 -14.65 6.51 -33.79
C PHE A 759 -14.56 5.26 -34.67
N ILE A 760 -13.52 4.43 -34.48
CA ILE A 760 -13.36 3.15 -35.20
C ILE A 760 -14.56 2.23 -34.93
N GLU A 761 -15.03 2.16 -33.68
CA GLU A 761 -16.22 1.39 -33.30
C GLU A 761 -17.49 1.90 -33.97
N LEU A 762 -17.69 3.22 -33.97
CA LEU A 762 -18.84 3.86 -34.63
C LEU A 762 -18.89 3.49 -36.12
N VAL A 763 -17.75 3.55 -36.81
CA VAL A 763 -17.65 3.17 -38.22
C VAL A 763 -17.96 1.67 -38.40
N GLY A 764 -17.41 0.81 -37.55
CA GLY A 764 -17.68 -0.64 -37.59
C GLY A 764 -19.17 -0.97 -37.42
N LEU A 765 -19.82 -0.42 -36.39
CA LEU A 765 -21.25 -0.64 -36.14
C LEU A 765 -22.13 -0.01 -37.23
N GLY A 766 -21.74 1.16 -37.74
CA GLY A 766 -22.41 1.80 -38.88
C GLY A 766 -22.36 0.94 -40.14
N LEU A 767 -21.22 0.32 -40.44
CA LEU A 767 -21.08 -0.61 -41.56
C LEU A 767 -21.95 -1.86 -41.39
N LEU A 768 -22.03 -2.42 -40.18
CA LEU A 768 -22.93 -3.54 -39.87
C LEU A 768 -24.41 -3.16 -40.04
N ALA A 769 -24.81 -1.96 -39.58
CA ALA A 769 -26.17 -1.45 -39.75
C ALA A 769 -26.52 -1.25 -41.24
N VAL A 770 -25.61 -0.69 -42.02
CA VAL A 770 -25.75 -0.53 -43.48
C VAL A 770 -25.90 -1.90 -44.16
N GLN A 771 -25.05 -2.88 -43.80
CA GLN A 771 -25.13 -4.23 -44.36
C GLN A 771 -26.45 -4.92 -44.02
N ALA A 772 -26.95 -4.77 -42.79
CA ALA A 772 -28.22 -5.35 -42.36
C ALA A 772 -29.44 -4.69 -43.06
N HIS A 773 -29.35 -3.39 -43.35
CA HIS A 773 -30.43 -2.60 -43.96
C HIS A 773 -30.60 -2.89 -45.45
N TYR A 774 -29.52 -2.93 -46.23
CA TYR A 774 -29.60 -3.11 -47.69
C TYR A 774 -29.69 -4.58 -48.11
N PRO A 775 -30.78 -5.03 -48.77
CA PRO A 775 -30.94 -6.43 -49.17
C PRO A 775 -29.88 -6.97 -50.14
N LYS A 776 -29.21 -6.08 -50.90
CA LYS A 776 -28.14 -6.47 -51.85
C LYS A 776 -26.83 -6.87 -51.16
N LEU A 777 -26.65 -6.49 -49.89
CA LEU A 777 -25.43 -6.74 -49.12
C LEU A 777 -25.53 -7.98 -48.22
N LYS A 778 -26.69 -8.64 -48.21
CA LYS A 778 -26.96 -9.89 -47.49
C LYS A 778 -27.34 -11.00 -48.48
N PRO A 779 -27.15 -12.27 -48.14
CA PRO A 779 -27.63 -13.38 -48.97
C PRO A 779 -29.17 -13.31 -49.10
N PRO A 780 -29.74 -13.91 -50.18
CA PRO A 780 -31.19 -13.95 -50.36
C PRO A 780 -31.84 -14.66 -49.18
N THR A 781 -33.00 -14.18 -48.73
CA THR A 781 -33.68 -14.74 -47.55
C THR A 781 -33.98 -16.22 -47.73
N CYS A 782 -33.46 -17.07 -46.83
CA CYS A 782 -33.61 -18.52 -46.88
C CYS A 782 -33.81 -19.07 -45.45
N VAL A 783 -34.60 -20.13 -45.29
CA VAL A 783 -34.80 -20.78 -43.99
C VAL A 783 -33.77 -21.89 -43.85
N ILE A 784 -32.65 -21.58 -43.18
CA ILE A 784 -31.50 -22.50 -43.03
C ILE A 784 -31.81 -23.81 -42.32
N PHE A 785 -32.89 -23.82 -41.55
CA PHE A 785 -33.33 -24.97 -40.78
C PHE A 785 -34.19 -25.94 -41.61
N ASP A 786 -34.60 -25.54 -42.82
CA ASP A 786 -35.28 -26.43 -43.75
C ASP A 786 -34.25 -27.26 -44.51
N PRO A 787 -34.24 -28.60 -44.36
CA PRO A 787 -33.29 -29.47 -45.05
C PRO A 787 -33.46 -29.50 -46.58
N THR A 788 -34.54 -28.93 -47.12
CA THR A 788 -34.80 -28.84 -48.57
C THR A 788 -34.36 -27.52 -49.20
N ALA A 789 -34.01 -26.52 -48.38
CA ALA A 789 -33.61 -25.20 -48.86
C ALA A 789 -32.08 -25.11 -49.09
N ASP A 790 -31.66 -24.82 -50.32
CA ASP A 790 -30.25 -24.55 -50.64
C ASP A 790 -29.90 -23.10 -50.32
N CYS A 791 -29.51 -22.84 -49.07
CA CYS A 791 -29.17 -21.50 -48.61
C CYS A 791 -27.70 -21.19 -48.92
N GLN A 792 -27.47 -20.21 -49.79
CA GLN A 792 -26.12 -19.72 -50.09
C GLN A 792 -25.57 -18.91 -48.91
N GLN A 793 -24.34 -19.21 -48.52
CA GLN A 793 -23.62 -18.43 -47.51
C GLN A 793 -23.16 -17.09 -48.08
N VAL A 794 -22.89 -16.13 -47.20
CA VAL A 794 -22.30 -14.86 -47.63
C VAL A 794 -20.92 -15.08 -48.26
N HIS A 795 -20.72 -14.62 -49.50
CA HIS A 795 -19.50 -14.85 -50.27
C HIS A 795 -19.01 -13.57 -50.97
N GLY A 796 -17.73 -13.56 -51.37
CA GLY A 796 -17.11 -12.46 -52.12
C GLY A 796 -17.03 -11.15 -51.32
N GLY A 797 -17.38 -10.03 -51.98
CA GLY A 797 -17.26 -8.68 -51.40
C GLY A 797 -18.16 -8.43 -50.18
N ASN A 798 -19.34 -9.07 -50.11
CA ASN A 798 -20.27 -8.92 -48.98
C ASN A 798 -19.74 -9.58 -47.70
N ALA A 799 -19.00 -10.70 -47.84
CA ALA A 799 -18.33 -11.35 -46.72
C ALA A 799 -17.14 -10.49 -46.24
N ALA A 800 -16.37 -9.91 -47.16
CA ALA A 800 -15.30 -8.98 -46.82
C ALA A 800 -15.83 -7.75 -46.06
N LEU A 801 -16.97 -7.18 -46.47
CA LEU A 801 -17.62 -6.08 -45.76
C LEU A 801 -17.99 -6.46 -44.32
N LEU A 802 -18.58 -7.65 -44.13
CA LEU A 802 -18.96 -8.16 -42.81
C LEU A 802 -17.75 -8.27 -41.87
N PHE A 803 -16.67 -8.91 -42.31
CA PHE A 803 -15.48 -9.10 -41.48
C PHE A 803 -14.73 -7.80 -41.24
N VAL A 804 -14.64 -6.91 -42.23
CA VAL A 804 -14.05 -5.57 -42.02
C VAL A 804 -14.83 -4.81 -40.97
N ALA A 805 -16.16 -4.78 -41.06
CA ALA A 805 -17.01 -4.13 -40.08
C ALA A 805 -16.85 -4.76 -38.68
N LEU A 806 -16.87 -6.09 -38.60
CA LEU A 806 -16.73 -6.85 -37.36
C LEU A 806 -15.38 -6.61 -36.66
N TYR A 807 -14.28 -6.62 -37.40
CA TYR A 807 -12.96 -6.35 -36.84
C TYR A 807 -12.71 -4.88 -36.53
N LEU A 808 -13.38 -3.94 -37.22
CA LEU A 808 -13.42 -2.53 -36.80
C LEU A 808 -14.13 -2.39 -35.45
N VAL A 809 -15.28 -3.04 -35.26
CA VAL A 809 -15.94 -3.06 -33.94
C VAL A 809 -15.01 -3.66 -32.89
N ALA A 810 -14.37 -4.80 -33.19
CA ALA A 810 -13.41 -5.43 -32.27
C ALA A 810 -12.29 -4.47 -31.87
N ALA A 811 -11.70 -3.75 -32.82
CA ALA A 811 -10.65 -2.76 -32.59
C ALA A 811 -11.11 -1.57 -31.76
N GLY A 812 -12.30 -1.06 -32.04
CA GLY A 812 -12.88 0.06 -31.31
C GLY A 812 -13.23 -0.30 -29.86
N THR A 813 -14.00 -1.36 -29.67
CA THR A 813 -14.36 -1.87 -28.33
C THR A 813 -13.09 -2.20 -27.52
N ALA A 814 -12.09 -2.78 -28.18
CA ALA A 814 -10.83 -3.16 -27.55
C ALA A 814 -10.09 -1.96 -26.95
N GLY A 815 -9.99 -0.86 -27.71
CA GLY A 815 -9.27 0.33 -27.28
C GLY A 815 -10.00 1.13 -26.21
N ILE A 816 -11.34 1.19 -26.26
CA ILE A 816 -12.12 1.81 -25.18
C ILE A 816 -11.97 1.02 -23.87
N LYS A 817 -12.11 -0.31 -23.91
CA LYS A 817 -11.95 -1.16 -22.72
C LYS A 817 -10.56 -1.08 -22.09
N ALA A 818 -9.54 -0.89 -22.91
CA ALA A 818 -8.15 -0.75 -22.47
C ALA A 818 -7.86 0.61 -21.81
N ALA A 819 -8.30 1.71 -22.44
CA ALA A 819 -7.84 3.06 -22.07
C ALA A 819 -8.84 3.87 -21.23
N LEU A 820 -10.14 3.56 -21.28
CA LEU A 820 -11.17 4.38 -20.61
C LEU A 820 -11.13 4.25 -19.07
N PRO A 821 -11.04 3.04 -18.47
CA PRO A 821 -10.97 2.91 -17.01
C PRO A 821 -9.71 3.57 -16.41
N THR A 822 -8.57 3.42 -17.09
CA THR A 822 -7.29 4.02 -16.67
C THR A 822 -7.32 5.53 -16.80
N HIS A 823 -7.89 6.07 -17.88
CA HIS A 823 -8.12 7.51 -18.01
C HIS A 823 -9.10 8.06 -16.96
N GLY A 824 -10.08 7.27 -16.54
CA GLY A 824 -10.98 7.60 -15.44
C GLY A 824 -10.26 7.68 -14.09
N ALA A 825 -9.35 6.75 -13.81
CA ALA A 825 -8.49 6.79 -12.64
C ALA A 825 -7.55 8.02 -12.64
N ASP A 826 -7.05 8.41 -13.82
CA ASP A 826 -6.19 9.60 -13.97
C ASP A 826 -6.87 10.92 -13.55
N GLN A 827 -8.19 10.94 -13.38
CA GLN A 827 -8.91 12.11 -12.89
C GLN A 827 -8.71 12.40 -11.40
N PHE A 828 -8.09 11.48 -10.65
CA PHE A 828 -7.84 11.57 -9.21
C PHE A 828 -6.33 11.49 -8.90
N ASP A 829 -5.86 12.20 -7.88
CA ASP A 829 -4.49 12.17 -7.37
C ASP A 829 -4.37 11.18 -6.21
N GLU A 830 -3.43 10.24 -6.31
CA GLU A 830 -3.19 9.20 -5.29
C GLU A 830 -2.49 9.75 -4.05
N LYS A 831 -1.79 10.89 -4.18
CA LYS A 831 -1.10 11.55 -3.05
C LYS A 831 -2.07 12.27 -2.11
N ASP A 832 -3.28 12.60 -2.59
CA ASP A 832 -4.32 13.26 -1.79
C ASP A 832 -5.29 12.22 -1.20
N PRO A 833 -5.41 12.11 0.15
CA PRO A 833 -6.29 11.13 0.78
C PRO A 833 -7.77 11.32 0.41
N GLN A 834 -8.25 12.52 0.09
CA GLN A 834 -9.63 12.74 -0.37
C GLN A 834 -9.85 12.22 -1.79
N GLU A 835 -8.95 12.57 -2.72
CA GLU A 835 -9.07 12.11 -4.10
C GLU A 835 -8.82 10.59 -4.21
N ALA A 836 -7.98 10.01 -3.36
CA ALA A 836 -7.79 8.55 -3.28
C ALA A 836 -9.07 7.81 -2.82
N MET A 837 -9.82 8.36 -1.86
CA MET A 837 -11.11 7.79 -1.45
C MET A 837 -12.18 7.97 -2.54
N GLN A 838 -12.20 9.11 -3.23
CA GLN A 838 -13.07 9.34 -4.38
C GLN A 838 -12.74 8.39 -5.55
N MET A 839 -11.46 8.08 -5.79
CA MET A 839 -11.03 7.12 -6.80
C MET A 839 -11.59 5.72 -6.52
N SER A 840 -11.59 5.27 -5.26
CA SER A 840 -12.25 4.00 -4.88
C SER A 840 -13.75 4.03 -5.17
N SER A 841 -14.43 5.14 -4.86
CA SER A 841 -15.85 5.34 -5.20
C SER A 841 -16.10 5.36 -6.71
N PHE A 842 -15.16 5.89 -7.51
CA PHE A 842 -15.23 5.88 -8.97
C PHE A 842 -15.22 4.44 -9.51
N PHE A 843 -14.34 3.56 -9.03
CA PHE A 843 -14.31 2.16 -9.46
C PHE A 843 -15.60 1.41 -9.10
N ASN A 844 -16.20 1.70 -7.94
CA ASN A 844 -17.54 1.18 -7.61
C ASN A 844 -18.61 1.70 -8.59
N GLY A 845 -18.55 2.98 -8.95
CA GLY A 845 -19.41 3.59 -9.97
C GLY A 845 -19.20 2.97 -11.37
N LEU A 846 -17.97 2.61 -11.72
CA LEU A 846 -17.62 1.96 -12.99
C LEU A 846 -18.23 0.56 -13.08
N LEU A 847 -18.19 -0.21 -11.99
CA LEU A 847 -18.86 -1.52 -11.93
C LEU A 847 -20.38 -1.39 -12.05
N LEU A 848 -20.97 -0.36 -11.42
CA LEU A 848 -22.40 -0.07 -11.57
C LEU A 848 -22.74 0.30 -13.02
N ALA A 849 -21.96 1.16 -13.66
CA ALA A 849 -22.12 1.56 -15.06
C ALA A 849 -22.07 0.35 -16.02
N LEU A 850 -21.13 -0.57 -15.80
CA LEU A 850 -21.05 -1.85 -16.53
C LEU A 850 -22.33 -2.67 -16.38
N CYS A 851 -22.82 -2.85 -15.14
CA CYS A 851 -24.00 -3.65 -14.86
C CYS A 851 -25.27 -3.03 -15.47
N VAL A 852 -25.45 -1.71 -15.35
CA VAL A 852 -26.60 -1.00 -15.91
C VAL A 852 -26.58 -1.05 -17.44
N GLY A 853 -25.43 -0.74 -18.06
CA GLY A 853 -25.26 -0.79 -19.51
C GLY A 853 -25.49 -2.21 -20.06
N GLY A 854 -24.87 -3.22 -19.43
CA GLY A 854 -25.04 -4.63 -19.80
C GLY A 854 -26.47 -5.13 -19.62
N ALA A 855 -27.17 -4.71 -18.55
CA ALA A 855 -28.57 -5.09 -18.34
C ALA A 855 -29.47 -4.54 -19.46
N VAL A 856 -29.34 -3.25 -19.79
CA VAL A 856 -30.08 -2.64 -20.92
C VAL A 856 -29.73 -3.30 -22.24
N SER A 857 -28.46 -3.67 -22.46
CA SER A 857 -28.00 -4.38 -23.66
C SER A 857 -28.69 -5.74 -23.80
N LEU A 858 -28.60 -6.59 -22.77
CA LEU A 858 -29.11 -7.96 -22.80
C LEU A 858 -30.64 -8.03 -22.84
N THR A 859 -31.35 -7.00 -22.38
CA THR A 859 -32.82 -6.95 -22.44
C THR A 859 -33.32 -6.18 -23.66
N LEU A 860 -33.08 -4.86 -23.71
CA LEU A 860 -33.69 -3.97 -24.69
C LEU A 860 -33.06 -4.14 -26.08
N VAL A 861 -31.72 -4.11 -26.17
CA VAL A 861 -31.02 -4.19 -27.47
C VAL A 861 -31.23 -5.56 -28.11
N VAL A 862 -31.09 -6.65 -27.34
CA VAL A 862 -31.39 -8.00 -27.82
C VAL A 862 -32.85 -8.13 -28.27
N TRP A 863 -33.81 -7.59 -27.50
CA TRP A 863 -35.22 -7.64 -27.91
C TRP A 863 -35.46 -6.90 -29.23
N ILE A 864 -34.80 -5.76 -29.46
CA ILE A 864 -34.89 -5.02 -30.72
C ILE A 864 -34.27 -5.83 -31.86
N GLN A 865 -33.09 -6.43 -31.66
CA GLN A 865 -32.41 -7.25 -32.66
C GLN A 865 -33.31 -8.40 -33.16
N ASP A 866 -33.94 -9.12 -32.23
CA ASP A 866 -34.72 -10.32 -32.56
C ASP A 866 -36.15 -10.01 -33.02
N ASN A 867 -36.81 -8.98 -32.48
CA ASN A 867 -38.23 -8.70 -32.77
C ASN A 867 -38.47 -7.56 -33.76
N LYS A 868 -37.55 -6.59 -33.88
CA LYS A 868 -37.70 -5.40 -34.73
C LYS A 868 -36.76 -5.40 -35.94
N GLY A 869 -35.80 -6.31 -35.98
CA GLY A 869 -34.86 -6.51 -37.10
C GLY A 869 -33.45 -6.02 -36.79
N TRP A 870 -32.48 -6.62 -37.49
CA TRP A 870 -31.05 -6.39 -37.32
C TRP A 870 -30.58 -4.99 -37.77
N ASP A 871 -31.29 -4.34 -38.69
CA ASP A 871 -31.01 -2.98 -39.12
C ASP A 871 -31.15 -1.99 -37.95
N LYS A 872 -32.27 -2.04 -37.24
CA LYS A 872 -32.50 -1.27 -36.00
C LYS A 872 -31.64 -1.80 -34.85
N GLY A 873 -31.42 -3.11 -34.83
CA GLY A 873 -30.59 -3.80 -33.83
C GLY A 873 -29.12 -3.37 -33.80
N PHE A 874 -28.53 -3.00 -34.93
CA PHE A 874 -27.19 -2.38 -35.00
C PHE A 874 -27.25 -0.85 -34.97
N GLY A 875 -28.34 -0.24 -35.45
CA GLY A 875 -28.54 1.21 -35.40
C GLY A 875 -28.57 1.79 -33.98
N VAL A 876 -29.23 1.11 -33.03
CA VAL A 876 -29.30 1.55 -31.63
C VAL A 876 -27.91 1.56 -30.95
N PRO A 877 -27.10 0.48 -31.01
CA PRO A 877 -25.69 0.50 -30.59
C PRO A 877 -24.85 1.60 -31.27
N THR A 878 -25.06 1.84 -32.56
CA THR A 878 -24.34 2.91 -33.29
C THR A 878 -24.64 4.29 -32.70
N LEU A 879 -25.92 4.57 -32.41
CA LEU A 879 -26.33 5.82 -31.76
C LEU A 879 -25.77 5.93 -30.33
N ALA A 880 -25.73 4.82 -29.60
CA ALA A 880 -25.18 4.79 -28.24
C ALA A 880 -23.69 5.16 -28.21
N ILE A 881 -22.86 4.59 -29.10
CA ILE A 881 -21.44 4.95 -29.22
C ILE A 881 -21.26 6.39 -29.67
N PHE A 882 -22.09 6.87 -30.60
CA PHE A 882 -22.07 8.27 -31.02
C PHE A 882 -22.32 9.23 -29.84
N LEU A 883 -23.34 8.93 -29.02
CA LEU A 883 -23.62 9.68 -27.80
C LEU A 883 -22.49 9.56 -26.77
N ALA A 884 -21.91 8.37 -26.61
CA ALA A 884 -20.79 8.13 -25.69
C ALA A 884 -19.57 8.99 -26.06
N MET A 885 -19.28 9.12 -27.37
CA MET A 885 -18.22 9.98 -27.88
C MET A 885 -18.47 11.46 -27.59
N ILE A 886 -19.71 11.94 -27.79
CA ILE A 886 -20.07 13.33 -27.50
C ILE A 886 -19.92 13.61 -26.01
N VAL A 887 -20.49 12.76 -25.15
CA VAL A 887 -20.40 12.88 -23.69
C VAL A 887 -18.94 12.89 -23.24
N PHE A 888 -18.10 12.03 -23.82
CA PHE A 888 -16.68 11.98 -23.51
C PHE A 888 -15.96 13.25 -23.96
N ALA A 889 -16.20 13.72 -25.19
CA ALA A 889 -15.55 14.90 -25.76
C ALA A 889 -15.92 16.21 -25.03
N VAL A 890 -17.15 16.34 -24.51
CA VAL A 890 -17.59 17.50 -23.71
C VAL A 890 -16.72 17.72 -22.47
N GLY A 891 -16.16 16.65 -21.89
CA GLY A 891 -15.28 16.74 -20.73
C GLY A 891 -13.85 17.21 -21.03
N LEU A 892 -13.44 17.30 -22.31
CA LEU A 892 -12.05 17.61 -22.74
C LEU A 892 -11.45 18.83 -22.02
N PRO A 893 -12.14 19.98 -21.87
CA PRO A 893 -11.55 21.16 -21.24
C PRO A 893 -11.23 20.99 -19.75
N ARG A 894 -11.74 19.94 -19.11
CA ARG A 894 -11.72 19.72 -17.66
C ARG A 894 -11.04 18.41 -17.26
N TYR A 895 -10.70 17.53 -18.20
CA TYR A 895 -9.98 16.30 -17.87
C TYR A 895 -8.52 16.56 -17.51
N ARG A 896 -7.98 15.71 -16.63
CA ARG A 896 -6.54 15.55 -16.41
C ARG A 896 -6.03 14.49 -17.39
N ILE A 897 -5.00 14.82 -18.17
CA ILE A 897 -4.40 13.92 -19.16
C ILE A 897 -3.04 13.47 -18.66
N HIS A 898 -2.83 12.17 -18.53
CA HIS A 898 -1.55 11.60 -18.11
C HIS A 898 -0.47 11.81 -19.17
N VAL A 899 0.73 12.25 -18.75
CA VAL A 899 1.88 12.44 -19.64
C VAL A 899 2.53 11.08 -19.93
N ILE A 900 2.87 10.83 -21.19
CA ILE A 900 3.50 9.59 -21.65
C ILE A 900 4.88 9.44 -20.98
N GLN A 901 5.07 8.41 -20.16
CA GLN A 901 6.36 8.01 -19.61
C GLN A 901 6.96 6.90 -20.50
N GLY A 902 8.00 7.24 -21.25
CA GLY A 902 8.52 6.45 -22.38
C GLY A 902 9.22 5.12 -22.07
N THR A 903 8.97 4.48 -20.93
CA THR A 903 9.57 3.18 -20.58
C THR A 903 8.50 2.19 -20.15
N SER A 904 8.16 1.26 -21.04
CA SER A 904 7.17 0.22 -20.73
C SER A 904 7.78 -0.88 -19.86
N ALA A 905 7.09 -1.29 -18.81
CA ALA A 905 7.56 -2.40 -17.98
C ALA A 905 7.58 -3.74 -18.75
N ILE A 906 6.84 -3.85 -19.87
CA ILE A 906 6.92 -4.98 -20.82
C ILE A 906 8.30 -5.04 -21.50
N THR A 907 8.88 -3.89 -21.87
CA THR A 907 10.22 -3.88 -22.48
C THR A 907 11.30 -4.41 -21.54
N GLU A 908 11.18 -4.17 -20.23
CA GLU A 908 12.12 -4.74 -19.24
C GLU A 908 12.00 -6.27 -19.15
N ILE A 909 10.78 -6.81 -19.19
CA ILE A 909 10.55 -8.27 -19.17
C ILE A 909 11.12 -8.93 -20.44
N ILE A 910 10.89 -8.32 -21.61
CA ILE A 910 11.42 -8.81 -22.87
C ILE A 910 12.95 -8.75 -22.87
N GLN A 911 13.54 -7.67 -22.35
CA GLN A 911 14.99 -7.54 -22.19
C GLN A 911 15.57 -8.69 -21.36
N VAL A 912 14.94 -9.03 -20.22
CA VAL A 912 15.37 -10.17 -19.38
C VAL A 912 15.27 -11.50 -20.14
N LEU A 913 14.20 -11.75 -20.90
CA LEU A 913 14.05 -12.97 -21.69
C LEU A 913 15.10 -13.07 -22.80
N VAL A 914 15.37 -11.96 -23.50
CA VAL A 914 16.38 -11.90 -24.56
C VAL A 914 17.79 -12.06 -24.00
N ALA A 915 18.11 -11.35 -22.91
CA ALA A 915 19.41 -11.40 -22.25
C ALA A 915 19.68 -12.80 -21.66
N SER A 916 18.70 -13.42 -20.99
CA SER A 916 18.85 -14.79 -20.45
C SER A 916 19.03 -15.83 -21.56
N PHE A 917 18.31 -15.70 -22.68
CA PHE A 917 18.48 -16.60 -23.83
C PHE A 917 19.86 -16.44 -24.48
N ARG A 918 20.32 -15.19 -24.64
CA ARG A 918 21.64 -14.87 -25.18
C ARG A 918 22.77 -15.41 -24.30
N ASN A 919 22.60 -15.29 -22.97
CA ASN A 919 23.56 -15.73 -21.97
C ASN A 919 23.38 -17.21 -21.56
N ARG A 920 22.54 -17.98 -22.25
CA ARG A 920 22.19 -19.37 -21.88
C ARG A 920 23.39 -20.31 -21.74
N LYS A 921 24.47 -20.04 -22.47
CA LYS A 921 25.70 -20.86 -22.46
C LYS A 921 26.65 -20.53 -21.30
N LEU A 922 26.44 -19.44 -20.57
CA LEU A 922 27.29 -19.05 -19.44
C LEU A 922 26.98 -19.93 -18.21
N PRO A 923 28.01 -20.30 -17.41
CA PRO A 923 27.80 -20.96 -16.12
C PRO A 923 27.12 -19.99 -15.15
N LEU A 924 26.23 -20.53 -14.30
CA LEU A 924 25.60 -19.74 -13.24
C LEU A 924 26.59 -19.61 -12.07
N PRO A 925 26.81 -18.40 -11.53
CA PRO A 925 27.51 -18.22 -10.27
C PRO A 925 26.84 -19.00 -9.13
N ASP A 926 27.64 -19.53 -8.21
CA ASP A 926 27.14 -20.17 -6.98
C ASP A 926 26.80 -19.13 -5.90
N ASP A 927 27.40 -17.93 -5.95
CA ASP A 927 27.08 -16.81 -5.07
C ASP A 927 26.12 -15.81 -5.77
N PRO A 928 24.91 -15.56 -5.22
CA PRO A 928 23.98 -14.56 -5.76
C PRO A 928 24.49 -13.11 -5.69
N ALA A 929 25.55 -12.83 -4.93
CA ALA A 929 26.19 -11.50 -4.88
C ALA A 929 26.99 -11.13 -6.15
N GLU A 930 27.33 -12.11 -7.00
CA GLU A 930 28.03 -11.88 -8.28
C GLU A 930 27.09 -11.45 -9.42
N LEU A 931 25.77 -11.38 -9.17
CA LEU A 931 24.78 -10.92 -10.14
C LEU A 931 24.69 -9.39 -10.18
N TYR A 932 24.52 -8.82 -11.38
CA TYR A 932 24.52 -7.37 -11.58
C TYR A 932 23.32 -6.67 -10.91
N GLU A 933 23.62 -5.84 -9.90
CA GLU A 933 22.71 -4.90 -9.27
C GLU A 933 23.42 -3.55 -9.06
N ILE A 934 22.68 -2.43 -9.11
CA ILE A 934 23.26 -1.09 -8.91
C ILE A 934 23.54 -0.90 -7.42
N ASP A 935 24.72 -0.36 -7.07
CA ASP A 935 25.06 -0.01 -5.69
C ASP A 935 23.97 0.84 -5.05
N LYS A 936 23.50 0.43 -3.85
CA LYS A 936 22.41 1.06 -3.09
C LYS A 936 22.62 2.56 -2.84
N ASP A 937 23.85 3.05 -2.94
CA ASP A 937 24.24 4.43 -2.64
C ASP A 937 23.98 5.43 -3.79
N LYS A 938 23.83 4.98 -5.04
CA LYS A 938 23.64 5.88 -6.21
C LYS A 938 22.18 6.19 -6.56
N GLU A 939 21.22 5.42 -6.06
CA GLU A 939 19.79 5.52 -6.39
C GLU A 939 18.88 5.90 -5.21
N ALA A 940 19.43 6.36 -4.08
CA ALA A 940 18.64 6.91 -2.97
C ALA A 940 17.77 8.15 -3.35
N ALA A 941 17.88 8.63 -4.60
CA ALA A 941 17.07 9.67 -5.21
C ALA A 941 15.84 9.15 -5.99
N THR A 942 15.61 7.84 -6.12
CA THR A 942 14.45 7.29 -6.85
C THR A 942 13.80 6.15 -6.07
N GLU A 943 12.48 6.22 -5.84
CA GLU A 943 11.67 5.29 -5.04
C GLU A 943 11.52 3.87 -5.66
N ALA A 944 12.61 3.19 -6.02
CA ALA A 944 12.57 1.83 -6.54
C ALA A 944 12.66 0.77 -5.41
N GLU A 945 11.74 -0.19 -5.40
CA GLU A 945 11.70 -1.29 -4.43
C GLU A 945 12.69 -2.39 -4.83
N PHE A 946 13.76 -2.60 -4.05
CA PHE A 946 14.69 -3.71 -4.24
C PHE A 946 14.03 -5.04 -3.85
N LEU A 947 14.14 -6.06 -4.72
CA LEU A 947 13.60 -7.40 -4.48
C LEU A 947 14.73 -8.39 -4.15
N PRO A 948 14.61 -9.18 -3.07
CA PRO A 948 15.62 -10.18 -2.74
C PRO A 948 15.62 -11.34 -3.75
N HIS A 949 16.82 -11.84 -4.08
CA HIS A 949 17.02 -12.96 -5.00
C HIS A 949 16.29 -14.24 -4.57
N ARG A 950 15.67 -14.97 -5.52
CA ARG A 950 15.00 -16.26 -5.30
C ARG A 950 15.55 -17.37 -6.19
N ASP A 951 15.71 -18.58 -5.64
CA ASP A 951 16.16 -19.78 -6.38
C ASP A 951 15.15 -20.37 -7.39
N ILE A 952 14.07 -19.66 -7.71
CA ILE A 952 13.00 -20.13 -8.61
C ILE A 952 13.31 -19.62 -10.03
N TYR A 953 13.21 -20.49 -11.03
CA TYR A 953 13.55 -20.18 -12.43
C TYR A 953 14.98 -19.66 -12.63
N ARG A 954 15.98 -20.36 -12.05
CA ARG A 954 17.43 -20.02 -12.12
C ARG A 954 17.97 -19.75 -13.53
N PHE A 955 17.31 -20.24 -14.59
CA PHE A 955 17.75 -19.94 -15.95
C PHE A 955 17.60 -18.45 -16.31
N LEU A 956 16.67 -17.71 -15.68
CA LEU A 956 16.47 -16.27 -15.90
C LEU A 956 17.59 -15.43 -15.28
N ASP A 957 18.24 -15.93 -14.23
CA ASP A 957 19.39 -15.27 -13.58
C ASP A 957 20.57 -15.07 -14.52
N LYS A 958 20.62 -15.84 -15.62
CA LYS A 958 21.60 -15.65 -16.68
C LYS A 958 21.55 -14.27 -17.34
N ALA A 959 20.41 -13.57 -17.27
CA ALA A 959 20.29 -12.20 -17.77
C ALA A 959 21.12 -11.18 -16.97
N ALA A 960 21.43 -11.47 -15.70
CA ALA A 960 22.19 -10.60 -14.81
C ALA A 960 23.66 -11.00 -14.65
N ILE A 961 24.17 -11.93 -15.47
CA ILE A 961 25.58 -12.33 -15.46
C ILE A 961 26.43 -11.26 -16.15
N GLN A 962 27.36 -10.65 -15.40
CA GLN A 962 28.34 -9.74 -15.96
C GLN A 962 29.38 -10.53 -16.76
N THR A 963 29.34 -10.44 -18.09
CA THR A 963 30.40 -11.01 -18.93
C THR A 963 31.55 -10.02 -19.00
N THR A 964 32.59 -10.23 -18.20
CA THR A 964 33.88 -9.54 -18.31
C THR A 964 34.54 -9.95 -19.63
N LEU A 965 34.22 -9.26 -20.72
CA LEU A 965 35.01 -9.38 -21.94
C LEU A 965 36.28 -8.56 -21.71
N LEU A 966 37.42 -9.27 -21.61
CA LEU A 966 38.76 -8.74 -21.81
C LEU A 966 38.76 -7.68 -22.93
N GLY A 967 39.01 -6.42 -22.59
CA GLY A 967 39.15 -5.34 -23.56
C GLY A 967 39.01 -3.97 -22.94
N ASN A 968 40.15 -3.36 -22.63
CA ASN A 968 40.32 -1.95 -22.27
C ASN A 968 39.32 -1.03 -22.98
N SER A 969 38.46 -0.36 -22.21
CA SER A 969 37.95 0.96 -22.58
C SER A 969 37.48 1.70 -21.33
N ASP A 970 38.30 2.64 -20.90
CA ASP A 970 37.96 3.68 -19.94
C ASP A 970 36.87 4.58 -20.53
N LYS A 971 35.61 4.23 -20.28
CA LYS A 971 34.45 5.14 -20.27
C LYS A 971 33.26 4.41 -19.60
N PRO A 972 32.53 5.04 -18.68
CA PRO A 972 31.32 4.46 -18.10
C PRO A 972 30.19 4.57 -19.12
N GLU A 973 30.18 3.71 -20.15
CA GLU A 973 29.00 3.54 -20.98
C GLU A 973 27.95 2.78 -20.18
N THR A 974 26.72 3.30 -20.13
CA THR A 974 25.57 2.61 -19.55
C THR A 974 25.44 1.23 -20.19
N PRO A 975 25.49 0.12 -19.45
CA PRO A 975 25.44 -1.21 -20.04
C PRO A 975 24.14 -1.40 -20.82
N ASN A 976 24.23 -1.98 -22.02
CA ASN A 976 23.07 -2.18 -22.89
C ASN A 976 22.01 -3.09 -22.22
N PRO A 977 20.78 -2.61 -21.98
CA PRO A 977 19.73 -3.35 -21.27
C PRO A 977 19.32 -4.67 -21.94
N TRP A 978 19.62 -4.84 -23.23
CA TRP A 978 19.34 -6.07 -23.99
C TRP A 978 20.42 -7.15 -23.86
N LYS A 979 21.53 -6.84 -23.17
CA LYS A 979 22.67 -7.74 -22.94
C LYS A 979 22.90 -8.01 -21.45
N LEU A 980 22.62 -7.04 -20.58
CA LEU A 980 22.76 -7.13 -19.14
C LEU A 980 21.55 -6.48 -18.46
N CYS A 981 20.87 -7.22 -17.58
CA CYS A 981 19.70 -6.75 -16.82
C CYS A 981 19.99 -6.77 -15.32
N ARG A 982 19.28 -5.94 -14.56
CA ARG A 982 19.41 -5.86 -13.08
C ARG A 982 18.74 -7.04 -12.40
N VAL A 983 19.23 -7.45 -11.21
CA VAL A 983 18.58 -8.51 -10.39
C VAL A 983 17.11 -8.19 -10.11
N THR A 984 16.77 -6.95 -9.73
CA THR A 984 15.37 -6.49 -9.61
C THR A 984 14.51 -6.74 -10.85
N GLN A 985 15.01 -6.47 -12.06
CA GLN A 985 14.29 -6.72 -13.32
C GLN A 985 14.11 -8.22 -13.57
N VAL A 986 15.12 -9.03 -13.23
CA VAL A 986 15.05 -10.50 -13.33
C VAL A 986 14.02 -11.08 -12.36
N GLU A 987 14.00 -10.60 -11.11
CA GLU A 987 13.00 -11.04 -10.11
C GLU A 987 11.57 -10.66 -10.51
N ASN A 988 11.37 -9.47 -11.08
CA ASN A 988 10.08 -9.09 -11.66
C ASN A 988 9.64 -10.06 -12.76
N ALA A 989 10.55 -10.48 -13.64
CA ALA A 989 10.26 -11.46 -14.70
C ALA A 989 9.96 -12.87 -14.14
N LYS A 990 10.70 -13.32 -13.11
CA LYS A 990 10.46 -14.60 -12.42
C LYS A 990 9.07 -14.66 -11.79
N ILE A 991 8.63 -13.56 -11.16
CA ILE A 991 7.29 -13.45 -10.56
C ILE A 991 6.21 -13.68 -11.62
N ILE A 992 6.32 -13.01 -12.77
CA ILE A 992 5.37 -13.18 -13.89
C ILE A 992 5.41 -14.61 -14.43
N ALA A 993 6.61 -15.16 -14.63
CA ALA A 993 6.78 -16.55 -15.08
C ALA A 993 6.10 -17.55 -14.13
N GLY A 994 6.10 -17.27 -12.82
CA GLY A 994 5.37 -18.04 -11.81
C GLY A 994 3.85 -17.95 -11.92
N MET A 995 3.30 -16.85 -12.43
CA MET A 995 1.86 -16.67 -12.63
C MET A 995 1.33 -17.33 -13.91
N VAL A 996 2.17 -17.51 -14.94
CA VAL A 996 1.78 -18.07 -16.25
C VAL A 996 1.09 -19.45 -16.14
N PRO A 997 1.55 -20.42 -15.32
CA PRO A 997 0.86 -21.70 -15.18
C PRO A 997 -0.56 -21.59 -14.61
N ILE A 998 -0.79 -20.66 -13.66
CA ILE A 998 -2.13 -20.39 -13.09
C ILE A 998 -3.02 -19.78 -14.17
N PHE A 999 -2.48 -18.82 -14.90
CA PHE A 999 -3.08 -18.21 -16.09
C PHE A 999 -3.48 -19.24 -17.16
N CYS A 1000 -2.66 -20.26 -17.43
CA CYS A 1000 -3.01 -21.29 -18.42
C CYS A 1000 -4.22 -22.14 -17.99
N CYS A 1001 -4.36 -22.39 -16.69
CA CYS A 1001 -5.50 -23.16 -16.17
C CYS A 1001 -6.83 -22.43 -16.31
N THR A 1002 -6.83 -21.11 -16.48
CA THR A 1002 -8.06 -20.32 -16.61
C THR A 1002 -8.57 -20.19 -18.04
N ILE A 1003 -7.77 -20.60 -19.04
CA ILE A 1003 -8.17 -20.69 -20.46
C ILE A 1003 -9.40 -21.60 -20.62
N ILE A 1004 -9.45 -22.71 -19.89
CA ILE A 1004 -10.58 -23.67 -19.93
C ILE A 1004 -11.86 -23.06 -19.34
N MET A 1005 -11.75 -22.13 -18.40
CA MET A 1005 -12.92 -21.43 -17.88
C MET A 1005 -13.56 -20.56 -18.97
N THR A 1006 -12.75 -19.78 -19.69
CA THR A 1006 -13.25 -18.95 -20.80
C THR A 1006 -13.77 -19.80 -21.96
N LEU A 1007 -13.17 -20.96 -22.22
CA LEU A 1007 -13.69 -21.95 -23.16
C LEU A 1007 -15.16 -22.33 -22.84
N CYS A 1008 -15.46 -22.56 -21.56
CA CYS A 1008 -16.81 -22.88 -21.11
C CYS A 1008 -17.77 -21.68 -21.23
N LEU A 1009 -17.29 -20.46 -20.92
CA LEU A 1009 -18.04 -19.21 -21.13
C LEU A 1009 -18.45 -19.06 -22.61
N ALA A 1010 -17.52 -19.31 -23.53
CA ALA A 1010 -17.77 -19.22 -24.97
C ALA A 1010 -18.93 -20.11 -25.42
N GLN A 1011 -19.12 -21.30 -24.81
CA GLN A 1011 -20.22 -22.19 -25.17
C GLN A 1011 -21.58 -21.67 -24.69
N LEU A 1012 -21.60 -21.03 -23.52
CA LEU A 1012 -22.80 -20.39 -22.99
C LEU A 1012 -23.23 -19.17 -23.82
N GLN A 1013 -22.28 -18.53 -24.52
CA GLN A 1013 -22.57 -17.43 -25.44
C GLN A 1013 -22.95 -17.88 -26.86
N THR A 1014 -22.61 -19.12 -27.24
CA THR A 1014 -22.83 -19.66 -28.59
C THR A 1014 -23.87 -20.76 -28.58
N PHE A 1015 -23.45 -22.02 -28.39
CA PHE A 1015 -24.33 -23.19 -28.53
C PHE A 1015 -25.50 -23.20 -27.55
N SER A 1016 -25.37 -22.62 -26.35
CA SER A 1016 -26.51 -22.53 -25.43
C SER A 1016 -27.59 -21.55 -25.90
N ILE A 1017 -27.22 -20.51 -26.65
CA ILE A 1017 -28.19 -19.60 -27.27
C ILE A 1017 -28.91 -20.30 -28.42
N GLU A 1018 -28.16 -20.99 -29.27
CA GLU A 1018 -28.70 -21.82 -30.37
C GLU A 1018 -29.59 -22.97 -29.85
N GLN A 1019 -29.24 -23.56 -28.70
CA GLN A 1019 -30.08 -24.51 -27.99
C GLN A 1019 -31.41 -23.86 -27.56
N GLY A 1020 -31.35 -22.66 -26.99
CA GLY A 1020 -32.52 -21.91 -26.54
C GLY A 1020 -33.48 -21.50 -27.67
N LEU A 1021 -32.98 -21.27 -28.89
CA LEU A 1021 -33.83 -20.98 -30.07
C LEU A 1021 -34.79 -22.13 -30.44
N THR A 1022 -34.52 -23.35 -29.98
CA THR A 1022 -35.38 -24.52 -30.22
C THR A 1022 -36.43 -24.77 -29.13
N MET A 1023 -36.37 -24.01 -28.04
CA MET A 1023 -37.19 -24.20 -26.85
C MET A 1023 -38.37 -23.22 -26.82
N ASP A 1024 -39.35 -23.46 -25.95
CA ASP A 1024 -40.47 -22.53 -25.76
C ASP A 1024 -40.01 -21.29 -24.98
N THR A 1025 -40.12 -20.13 -25.63
CA THR A 1025 -39.70 -18.81 -25.12
C THR A 1025 -40.83 -18.00 -24.49
N ARG A 1026 -42.04 -18.56 -24.39
CA ARG A 1026 -43.18 -17.89 -23.76
C ARG A 1026 -42.99 -17.75 -22.25
N VAL A 1027 -43.04 -16.51 -21.75
CA VAL A 1027 -43.02 -16.18 -20.31
C VAL A 1027 -44.44 -15.88 -19.80
N ALA A 1028 -45.21 -15.15 -20.61
CA ALA A 1028 -46.61 -14.85 -20.41
C ALA A 1028 -47.34 -15.00 -21.76
N ASN A 1029 -48.68 -15.04 -21.77
CA ASN A 1029 -49.48 -15.28 -22.98
C ASN A 1029 -49.19 -14.32 -24.16
N SER A 1030 -48.57 -13.17 -23.91
CA SER A 1030 -48.24 -12.16 -24.93
C SER A 1030 -46.76 -11.81 -25.05
N PHE A 1031 -45.85 -12.41 -24.26
CA PHE A 1031 -44.44 -12.01 -24.21
C PHE A 1031 -43.49 -13.20 -24.38
N ASN A 1032 -42.70 -13.14 -25.46
CA ASN A 1032 -41.65 -14.11 -25.78
C ASN A 1032 -40.28 -13.50 -25.47
N ILE A 1033 -39.49 -14.18 -24.63
CA ILE A 1033 -38.15 -13.72 -24.28
C ILE A 1033 -37.12 -14.27 -25.28
N PRO A 1034 -36.26 -13.42 -25.87
CA PRO A 1034 -35.14 -13.89 -26.68
C PRO A 1034 -34.19 -14.79 -25.87
N PRO A 1035 -33.75 -15.95 -26.38
CA PRO A 1035 -32.75 -16.79 -25.71
C PRO A 1035 -31.44 -16.06 -25.43
N ALA A 1036 -31.01 -15.15 -26.33
CA ALA A 1036 -29.84 -14.28 -26.16
C ALA A 1036 -29.95 -13.32 -24.96
N SER A 1037 -31.14 -13.16 -24.36
CA SER A 1037 -31.34 -12.40 -23.13
C SER A 1037 -31.10 -13.23 -21.86
N LEU A 1038 -31.05 -14.57 -21.91
CA LEU A 1038 -30.83 -15.43 -20.73
C LEU A 1038 -29.54 -15.15 -19.94
N PRO A 1039 -28.43 -14.72 -20.56
CA PRO A 1039 -27.22 -14.29 -19.84
C PRO A 1039 -27.44 -13.11 -18.87
N ILE A 1040 -28.61 -12.46 -18.86
CA ILE A 1040 -29.01 -11.49 -17.83
C ILE A 1040 -29.07 -12.11 -16.43
N LEU A 1041 -29.42 -13.40 -16.33
CA LEU A 1041 -29.57 -14.10 -15.05
C LEU A 1041 -28.24 -14.10 -14.27
N PRO A 1042 -27.11 -14.58 -14.84
CA PRO A 1042 -25.79 -14.43 -14.22
C PRO A 1042 -25.48 -13.01 -13.76
N VAL A 1043 -25.82 -12.00 -14.55
CA VAL A 1043 -25.54 -10.58 -14.23
C VAL A 1043 -26.35 -10.13 -13.01
N ILE A 1044 -27.64 -10.43 -12.95
CA ILE A 1044 -28.49 -10.11 -11.79
C ILE A 1044 -27.97 -10.82 -10.54
N PHE A 1045 -27.61 -12.10 -10.65
CA PHE A 1045 -27.05 -12.84 -9.53
C PHE A 1045 -25.70 -12.28 -9.09
N MET A 1046 -24.81 -11.86 -10.00
CA MET A 1046 -23.57 -11.16 -9.65
C MET A 1046 -23.82 -9.88 -8.84
N ILE A 1047 -24.78 -9.05 -9.26
CA ILE A 1047 -25.15 -7.81 -8.55
C ILE A 1047 -25.59 -8.10 -7.10
N ILE A 1048 -26.28 -9.21 -6.87
CA ILE A 1048 -26.75 -9.61 -5.53
C ILE A 1048 -25.62 -10.31 -4.74
N LEU A 1049 -24.87 -11.20 -5.39
CA LEU A 1049 -23.93 -12.12 -4.76
C LEU A 1049 -22.61 -11.43 -4.38
N ILE A 1050 -22.19 -10.36 -5.08
CA ILE A 1050 -21.02 -9.56 -4.71
C ILE A 1050 -21.19 -8.92 -3.31
N PRO A 1051 -22.25 -8.13 -3.03
CA PRO A 1051 -22.50 -7.60 -1.69
C PRO A 1051 -22.64 -8.68 -0.63
N VAL A 1052 -23.30 -9.81 -0.96
CA VAL A 1052 -23.46 -10.94 -0.03
C VAL A 1052 -22.11 -11.58 0.30
N TYR A 1053 -21.25 -11.76 -0.70
CA TYR A 1053 -19.90 -12.29 -0.51
C TYR A 1053 -19.10 -11.39 0.43
N ASP A 1054 -19.06 -10.09 0.16
CA ASP A 1054 -18.24 -9.15 0.95
C ASP A 1054 -18.80 -8.87 2.34
N ARG A 1055 -20.12 -8.82 2.52
CA ARG A 1055 -20.76 -8.45 3.79
C ARG A 1055 -21.08 -9.63 4.70
N ILE A 1056 -21.29 -10.82 4.15
CA ILE A 1056 -21.71 -12.01 4.90
C ILE A 1056 -20.62 -13.08 4.87
N PHE A 1057 -20.16 -13.48 3.69
CA PHE A 1057 -19.19 -14.56 3.55
C PHE A 1057 -17.80 -14.17 4.07
N VAL A 1058 -17.26 -13.02 3.70
CA VAL A 1058 -15.91 -12.59 4.10
C VAL A 1058 -15.78 -12.45 5.63
N PRO A 1059 -16.71 -11.79 6.37
CA PRO A 1059 -16.62 -11.72 7.83
C PRO A 1059 -16.73 -13.09 8.50
N TYR A 1060 -17.62 -13.96 8.00
CA TYR A 1060 -17.79 -15.32 8.49
C TYR A 1060 -16.53 -16.18 8.25
N ALA A 1061 -16.02 -16.19 7.02
CA ALA A 1061 -14.83 -16.92 6.64
C ALA A 1061 -13.60 -16.41 7.41
N ARG A 1062 -13.45 -15.08 7.57
CA ARG A 1062 -12.39 -14.47 8.37
C ARG A 1062 -12.44 -14.93 9.83
N GLY A 1063 -13.63 -15.11 10.40
CA GLY A 1063 -13.80 -15.67 11.74
C GLY A 1063 -13.28 -17.10 11.89
N ILE A 1064 -13.23 -17.88 10.80
CA ILE A 1064 -12.77 -19.28 10.79
C ILE A 1064 -11.30 -19.40 10.37
N THR A 1065 -10.88 -18.67 9.33
CA THR A 1065 -9.56 -18.82 8.70
C THR A 1065 -8.51 -17.87 9.25
N GLY A 1066 -8.92 -16.78 9.92
CA GLY A 1066 -8.02 -15.73 10.39
C GLY A 1066 -7.42 -14.84 9.28
N LEU A 1067 -7.74 -15.09 8.01
CA LEU A 1067 -7.23 -14.33 6.85
C LEU A 1067 -8.07 -13.07 6.60
N ARG A 1068 -7.42 -11.94 6.28
CA ARG A 1068 -8.11 -10.65 6.00
C ARG A 1068 -9.12 -10.74 4.84
N THR A 1069 -8.84 -11.56 3.84
CA THR A 1069 -9.69 -11.80 2.65
C THR A 1069 -10.72 -12.92 2.84
N GLY A 1070 -10.77 -13.56 4.01
CA GLY A 1070 -11.61 -14.75 4.26
C GLY A 1070 -11.01 -16.04 3.69
N ILE A 1071 -10.83 -16.14 2.37
CA ILE A 1071 -10.15 -17.27 1.69
C ILE A 1071 -9.00 -16.77 0.82
N THR A 1072 -8.07 -17.66 0.43
CA THR A 1072 -6.96 -17.26 -0.46
C THR A 1072 -7.45 -17.04 -1.90
N HIS A 1073 -6.79 -16.16 -2.67
CA HIS A 1073 -7.18 -15.90 -4.06
C HIS A 1073 -7.11 -17.18 -4.93
N LEU A 1074 -6.13 -18.06 -4.68
CA LEU A 1074 -6.04 -19.38 -5.34
C LEU A 1074 -7.22 -20.29 -4.97
N GLN A 1075 -7.62 -20.34 -3.69
CA GLN A 1075 -8.82 -21.11 -3.31
C GLN A 1075 -10.09 -20.60 -4.00
N ARG A 1076 -10.22 -19.27 -4.12
CA ARG A 1076 -11.34 -18.62 -4.82
C ARG A 1076 -11.40 -19.06 -6.29
N ILE A 1077 -10.27 -19.00 -7.01
CA ILE A 1077 -10.16 -19.47 -8.41
C ILE A 1077 -10.49 -20.97 -8.52
N GLY A 1078 -9.98 -21.79 -7.60
CA GLY A 1078 -10.23 -23.23 -7.58
C GLY A 1078 -11.72 -23.59 -7.45
N VAL A 1079 -12.46 -22.90 -6.58
CA VAL A 1079 -13.93 -23.07 -6.44
C VAL A 1079 -14.63 -22.79 -7.76
N GLY A 1080 -14.24 -21.72 -8.45
CA GLY A 1080 -14.83 -21.36 -9.73
C GLY A 1080 -14.56 -22.39 -10.83
N LEU A 1081 -13.36 -22.96 -10.91
CA LEU A 1081 -13.04 -24.04 -11.86
C LEU A 1081 -13.90 -25.31 -11.62
N VAL A 1082 -14.17 -25.66 -10.36
CA VAL A 1082 -15.06 -26.80 -10.02
C VAL A 1082 -16.49 -26.50 -10.43
N LEU A 1083 -17.00 -25.31 -10.11
CA LEU A 1083 -18.36 -24.91 -10.47
C LEU A 1083 -18.54 -24.83 -11.99
N SER A 1084 -17.50 -24.48 -12.75
CA SER A 1084 -17.50 -24.54 -14.21
C SER A 1084 -17.69 -25.96 -14.75
N ALA A 1085 -16.99 -26.94 -14.18
CA ALA A 1085 -17.16 -28.35 -14.54
C ALA A 1085 -18.58 -28.85 -14.25
N ILE A 1086 -19.17 -28.43 -13.12
CA ILE A 1086 -20.55 -28.74 -12.73
C ILE A 1086 -21.54 -28.05 -13.67
N SER A 1087 -21.29 -26.82 -14.08
CA SER A 1087 -22.12 -26.10 -15.06
C SER A 1087 -22.16 -26.84 -16.39
N MET A 1088 -21.01 -27.23 -16.95
CA MET A 1088 -20.95 -28.00 -18.21
C MET A 1088 -21.60 -29.39 -18.09
N ALA A 1089 -21.47 -30.07 -16.94
CA ALA A 1089 -22.20 -31.31 -16.68
C ALA A 1089 -23.73 -31.07 -16.68
N THR A 1090 -24.17 -29.97 -16.04
CA THR A 1090 -25.57 -29.56 -16.02
C THR A 1090 -26.07 -29.26 -17.44
N SER A 1091 -25.28 -28.55 -18.25
CA SER A 1091 -25.58 -28.32 -19.68
C SER A 1091 -25.74 -29.61 -20.46
N ALA A 1092 -24.88 -30.60 -20.23
CA ALA A 1092 -24.97 -31.90 -20.88
C ALA A 1092 -26.26 -32.64 -20.51
N VAL A 1093 -26.66 -32.58 -19.24
CA VAL A 1093 -27.92 -33.17 -18.74
C VAL A 1093 -29.14 -32.45 -19.32
N MET A 1094 -29.15 -31.11 -19.30
CA MET A 1094 -30.25 -30.31 -19.85
C MET A 1094 -30.41 -30.54 -21.35
N GLU A 1095 -29.32 -30.67 -22.10
CA GLU A 1095 -29.38 -31.00 -23.53
C GLU A 1095 -29.88 -32.42 -23.77
N ALA A 1096 -29.51 -33.39 -22.93
CA ALA A 1096 -30.06 -34.74 -23.00
C ALA A 1096 -31.58 -34.77 -22.74
N LEU A 1097 -32.06 -33.97 -21.78
CA LEU A 1097 -33.50 -33.81 -21.50
C LEU A 1097 -34.24 -33.16 -22.67
N ARG A 1098 -33.71 -32.06 -23.21
CA ARG A 1098 -34.28 -31.37 -24.38
C ARG A 1098 -34.40 -32.30 -25.59
N LYS A 1099 -33.34 -33.06 -25.90
CA LYS A 1099 -33.34 -34.04 -27.01
C LYS A 1099 -34.29 -35.20 -26.79
N ARG A 1100 -34.49 -35.63 -25.53
CA ARG A 1100 -35.49 -36.64 -25.20
C ARG A 1100 -36.90 -36.15 -25.50
N VAL A 1101 -37.24 -34.92 -25.12
CA VAL A 1101 -38.53 -34.30 -25.44
C VAL A 1101 -38.75 -34.20 -26.96
N ALA A 1102 -37.71 -33.85 -27.72
CA ALA A 1102 -37.77 -33.80 -29.18
C ALA A 1102 -38.04 -35.19 -29.80
N ARG A 1103 -37.45 -36.26 -29.24
CA ARG A 1103 -37.68 -37.64 -29.69
C ARG A 1103 -39.08 -38.14 -29.32
N ASP A 1104 -39.49 -37.94 -28.07
CA ASP A 1104 -40.75 -38.46 -27.53
C ASP A 1104 -41.98 -37.84 -28.21
N ASN A 1105 -41.84 -36.61 -28.74
CA ASN A 1105 -42.89 -35.90 -29.48
C ASN A 1105 -42.71 -35.96 -31.01
N ASN A 1106 -41.77 -36.76 -31.54
CA ASN A 1106 -41.47 -36.87 -32.98
C ASN A 1106 -41.08 -35.54 -33.68
N MET A 1107 -40.39 -34.64 -32.98
CA MET A 1107 -39.98 -33.30 -33.45
C MET A 1107 -38.47 -33.19 -33.73
N LEU A 1108 -37.82 -34.28 -34.16
CA LEU A 1108 -36.38 -34.29 -34.44
C LEU A 1108 -35.98 -33.41 -35.64
N ASP A 1109 -36.91 -33.14 -36.56
CA ASP A 1109 -36.71 -32.26 -37.72
C ASP A 1109 -37.58 -31.00 -37.63
N ALA A 1110 -38.01 -30.64 -36.40
CA ALA A 1110 -38.77 -29.42 -36.17
C ALA A 1110 -37.92 -28.18 -36.48
N ILE A 1111 -38.55 -27.22 -37.15
CA ILE A 1111 -37.94 -25.95 -37.52
C ILE A 1111 -37.89 -25.04 -36.28
N PRO A 1112 -36.70 -24.59 -35.82
CA PRO A 1112 -36.57 -23.66 -34.71
C PRO A 1112 -37.42 -22.39 -34.89
N VAL A 1113 -37.89 -21.80 -33.78
CA VAL A 1113 -38.80 -20.63 -33.74
C VAL A 1113 -40.21 -20.87 -34.28
N LEU A 1114 -40.39 -21.59 -35.39
CA LEU A 1114 -41.71 -21.93 -35.97
C LEU A 1114 -42.39 -23.07 -35.22
N GLN A 1115 -41.63 -24.08 -34.81
CA GLN A 1115 -42.10 -25.26 -34.08
C GLN A 1115 -41.26 -25.43 -32.79
N PRO A 1116 -41.51 -24.60 -31.76
CA PRO A 1116 -40.76 -24.70 -30.51
C PRO A 1116 -41.07 -26.02 -29.80
N LEU A 1117 -40.04 -26.66 -29.25
CA LEU A 1117 -40.21 -27.86 -28.42
C LEU A 1117 -41.00 -27.50 -27.15
N PRO A 1118 -41.87 -28.40 -26.62
CA PRO A 1118 -42.66 -28.20 -25.41
C PRO A 1118 -41.79 -28.35 -24.15
N ILE A 1119 -40.69 -27.60 -24.10
CA ILE A 1119 -39.79 -27.47 -22.97
C ILE A 1119 -39.43 -25.99 -22.86
N SER A 1120 -39.63 -25.42 -21.67
CA SER A 1120 -39.38 -24.00 -21.46
C SER A 1120 -37.90 -23.66 -21.52
N VAL A 1121 -37.56 -22.53 -22.14
CA VAL A 1121 -36.20 -22.00 -22.20
C VAL A 1121 -35.59 -21.74 -20.82
N PHE A 1122 -36.41 -21.53 -19.78
CA PHE A 1122 -35.95 -21.32 -18.40
C PHE A 1122 -35.20 -22.51 -17.80
N TRP A 1123 -35.30 -23.72 -18.37
CA TRP A 1123 -34.45 -24.84 -17.95
C TRP A 1123 -32.96 -24.57 -18.18
N LEU A 1124 -32.60 -23.73 -19.15
CA LEU A 1124 -31.21 -23.29 -19.34
C LEU A 1124 -30.73 -22.37 -18.22
N SER A 1125 -31.61 -21.79 -17.40
CA SER A 1125 -31.21 -20.93 -16.28
C SER A 1125 -30.29 -21.63 -15.28
N PHE A 1126 -30.42 -22.95 -15.09
CA PHE A 1126 -29.59 -23.70 -14.15
C PHE A 1126 -28.10 -23.69 -14.52
N GLN A 1127 -27.78 -23.93 -15.81
CA GLN A 1127 -26.39 -23.89 -16.27
C GLN A 1127 -25.79 -22.48 -16.19
N TYR A 1128 -26.58 -21.45 -16.55
CA TYR A 1128 -26.16 -20.04 -16.46
C TYR A 1128 -25.99 -19.60 -15.00
N PHE A 1129 -26.86 -20.02 -14.09
CA PHE A 1129 -26.76 -19.72 -12.67
C PHE A 1129 -25.46 -20.28 -12.06
N ILE A 1130 -25.20 -21.57 -12.26
CA ILE A 1130 -24.00 -22.22 -11.74
C ILE A 1130 -22.75 -21.56 -12.33
N PHE A 1131 -22.77 -21.27 -13.63
CA PHE A 1131 -21.66 -20.59 -14.28
C PHE A 1131 -21.47 -19.15 -13.81
N GLY A 1132 -22.54 -18.41 -13.55
CA GLY A 1132 -22.46 -17.06 -13.01
C GLY A 1132 -21.77 -17.01 -11.64
N ILE A 1133 -22.05 -18.01 -10.78
CA ILE A 1133 -21.31 -18.17 -9.52
C ILE A 1133 -19.84 -18.53 -9.81
N ALA A 1134 -19.59 -19.49 -10.71
CA ALA A 1134 -18.24 -19.88 -11.10
C ALA A 1134 -17.40 -18.69 -11.58
N ASP A 1135 -17.99 -17.84 -12.41
CA ASP A 1135 -17.37 -16.66 -13.00
C ASP A 1135 -17.12 -15.59 -11.93
N LEU A 1136 -18.04 -15.37 -10.98
CA LEU A 1136 -17.82 -14.46 -9.84
C LEU A 1136 -16.56 -14.84 -9.04
N PHE A 1137 -16.43 -16.12 -8.71
CA PHE A 1137 -15.28 -16.60 -7.94
C PHE A 1137 -13.98 -16.55 -8.76
N THR A 1138 -14.02 -16.93 -10.03
CA THR A 1138 -12.84 -17.01 -10.88
C THR A 1138 -12.36 -15.63 -11.36
N TYR A 1139 -13.25 -14.82 -11.93
CA TYR A 1139 -12.92 -13.52 -12.52
C TYR A 1139 -12.37 -12.55 -11.46
N VAL A 1140 -13.09 -12.39 -10.35
CA VAL A 1140 -12.64 -11.52 -9.26
C VAL A 1140 -11.38 -12.08 -8.60
N GLY A 1141 -11.30 -13.40 -8.42
CA GLY A 1141 -10.12 -14.07 -7.88
C GLY A 1141 -8.87 -13.88 -8.74
N LEU A 1142 -8.99 -13.96 -10.07
CA LEU A 1142 -7.89 -13.72 -11.00
C LEU A 1142 -7.46 -12.25 -11.01
N LEU A 1143 -8.42 -11.33 -11.04
CA LEU A 1143 -8.15 -9.90 -11.03
C LEU A 1143 -7.37 -9.50 -9.77
N GLU A 1144 -7.85 -9.92 -8.59
CA GLU A 1144 -7.17 -9.68 -7.31
C GLU A 1144 -5.79 -10.35 -7.27
N PHE A 1145 -5.68 -11.61 -7.72
CA PHE A 1145 -4.43 -12.37 -7.73
C PHE A 1145 -3.34 -11.71 -8.60
N PHE A 1146 -3.65 -11.40 -9.87
CA PHE A 1146 -2.68 -10.77 -10.77
C PHE A 1146 -2.31 -9.37 -10.28
N TYR A 1147 -3.27 -8.61 -9.71
CA TYR A 1147 -3.00 -7.29 -9.18
C TYR A 1147 -2.17 -7.32 -7.88
N SER A 1148 -2.39 -8.31 -7.00
CA SER A 1148 -1.67 -8.44 -5.72
C SER A 1148 -0.25 -8.95 -5.89
N GLU A 1149 -0.03 -9.86 -6.83
CA GLU A 1149 1.27 -10.47 -7.06
C GLU A 1149 2.14 -9.64 -8.04
N ALA A 1150 1.53 -8.75 -8.84
CA ALA A 1150 2.26 -7.90 -9.78
C ALA A 1150 3.25 -6.93 -9.08
N PRO A 1151 4.50 -6.82 -9.56
CA PRO A 1151 5.41 -5.72 -9.23
C PRO A 1151 4.77 -4.34 -9.43
N LYS A 1152 5.17 -3.35 -8.60
CA LYS A 1152 4.63 -1.98 -8.66
C LYS A 1152 4.70 -1.38 -10.08
N ALA A 1153 5.80 -1.60 -10.79
CA ALA A 1153 6.01 -1.08 -12.15
C ALA A 1153 5.08 -1.67 -13.22
N ILE A 1154 4.55 -2.89 -13.04
CA ILE A 1154 3.65 -3.55 -14.00
C ILE A 1154 2.20 -3.63 -13.51
N LYS A 1155 1.90 -3.02 -12.35
CA LYS A 1155 0.60 -3.18 -11.69
C LYS A 1155 -0.55 -2.66 -12.55
N SER A 1156 -0.32 -1.59 -13.32
CA SER A 1156 -1.24 -1.04 -14.31
C SER A 1156 -1.52 -2.01 -15.48
N ILE A 1157 -0.55 -2.86 -15.83
CA ILE A 1157 -0.61 -3.83 -16.93
C ILE A 1157 -1.14 -5.19 -16.45
N SER A 1158 -1.33 -5.38 -15.13
CA SER A 1158 -1.78 -6.66 -14.56
C SER A 1158 -3.12 -7.15 -15.15
N THR A 1159 -4.01 -6.23 -15.54
CA THR A 1159 -5.29 -6.51 -16.20
C THR A 1159 -5.12 -7.09 -17.61
N CYS A 1160 -4.02 -6.80 -18.31
CA CYS A 1160 -3.71 -7.37 -19.62
C CYS A 1160 -3.49 -8.90 -19.55
N PHE A 1161 -3.02 -9.43 -18.42
CA PHE A 1161 -2.92 -10.89 -18.23
C PHE A 1161 -4.31 -11.54 -18.20
N LEU A 1162 -5.30 -10.89 -17.58
CA LEU A 1162 -6.68 -11.41 -17.58
C LEU A 1162 -7.26 -11.44 -19.01
N TRP A 1163 -7.10 -10.36 -19.78
CA TRP A 1163 -7.57 -10.30 -21.18
C TRP A 1163 -6.85 -11.30 -22.08
N SER A 1164 -5.55 -11.52 -21.84
CA SER A 1164 -4.78 -12.55 -22.56
C SER A 1164 -5.35 -13.95 -22.33
N SER A 1165 -5.77 -14.27 -21.10
CA SER A 1165 -6.35 -15.57 -20.77
C SER A 1165 -7.69 -15.75 -21.47
N MET A 1166 -8.49 -14.69 -21.48
CA MET A 1166 -9.80 -14.70 -22.12
C MET A 1166 -9.66 -14.90 -23.63
N ALA A 1167 -8.78 -14.13 -24.28
CA ALA A 1167 -8.48 -14.26 -25.70
C ALA A 1167 -8.10 -15.70 -26.10
N LEU A 1168 -7.14 -16.28 -25.39
CA LEU A 1168 -6.69 -17.64 -25.66
C LEU A 1168 -7.82 -18.67 -25.46
N GLY A 1169 -8.69 -18.47 -24.46
CA GLY A 1169 -9.83 -19.36 -24.24
C GLY A 1169 -10.87 -19.31 -25.36
N TYR A 1170 -11.17 -18.13 -25.90
CA TYR A 1170 -12.05 -18.00 -27.06
C TYR A 1170 -11.45 -18.65 -28.32
N TYR A 1171 -10.18 -18.45 -28.61
CA TYR A 1171 -9.53 -19.16 -29.73
C TYR A 1171 -9.46 -20.66 -29.48
N PHE A 1172 -9.23 -21.08 -28.23
CA PHE A 1172 -9.23 -22.49 -27.88
C PHE A 1172 -10.61 -23.12 -28.09
N SER A 1173 -11.70 -22.37 -27.91
CA SER A 1173 -13.06 -22.80 -28.29
C SER A 1173 -13.15 -23.18 -29.76
N THR A 1174 -12.72 -22.27 -30.65
CA THR A 1174 -12.70 -22.52 -32.09
C THR A 1174 -11.90 -23.78 -32.43
N VAL A 1175 -10.72 -23.94 -31.81
CA VAL A 1175 -9.86 -25.10 -32.01
C VAL A 1175 -10.54 -26.39 -31.56
N VAL A 1176 -11.14 -26.41 -30.37
CA VAL A 1176 -11.81 -27.58 -29.81
C VAL A 1176 -13.03 -27.98 -30.63
N VAL A 1177 -13.87 -27.03 -31.07
CA VAL A 1177 -15.02 -27.30 -31.95
C VAL A 1177 -14.57 -27.94 -33.26
N ASN A 1178 -13.52 -27.39 -33.89
CA ASN A 1178 -12.97 -27.92 -35.14
C ASN A 1178 -12.35 -29.32 -34.98
N ILE A 1179 -11.62 -29.57 -33.89
CA ILE A 1179 -11.06 -30.89 -33.58
C ILE A 1179 -12.17 -31.92 -33.41
N VAL A 1180 -13.22 -31.59 -32.64
CA VAL A 1180 -14.35 -32.49 -32.38
C VAL A 1180 -15.07 -32.82 -33.68
N ASN A 1181 -15.40 -31.82 -34.50
CA ASN A 1181 -16.07 -32.06 -35.79
C ASN A 1181 -15.20 -32.90 -36.73
N ARG A 1182 -13.89 -32.63 -36.81
CA ARG A 1182 -12.97 -33.42 -37.63
C ARG A 1182 -12.84 -34.87 -37.15
N ALA A 1183 -12.73 -35.08 -35.83
CA ALA A 1183 -12.59 -36.41 -35.23
C ALA A 1183 -13.86 -37.26 -35.37
N THR A 1184 -15.03 -36.63 -35.47
CA THR A 1184 -16.35 -37.30 -35.46
C THR A 1184 -17.02 -37.33 -36.83
N LYS A 1185 -16.34 -36.84 -37.87
CA LYS A 1185 -16.83 -36.74 -39.25
C LYS A 1185 -17.34 -38.06 -39.83
N GLY A 1186 -16.70 -39.17 -39.49
CA GLY A 1186 -17.08 -40.52 -39.98
C GLY A 1186 -18.17 -41.23 -39.16
N ILE A 1187 -18.55 -40.69 -38.00
CA ILE A 1187 -19.46 -41.37 -37.04
C ILE A 1187 -20.89 -40.85 -37.18
N THR A 1188 -21.09 -39.64 -37.71
CA THR A 1188 -22.38 -38.95 -37.74
C THR A 1188 -22.81 -38.65 -39.17
N ARG A 1189 -24.11 -38.74 -39.45
CA ARG A 1189 -24.68 -38.47 -40.79
C ARG A 1189 -24.56 -37.00 -41.21
N SER A 1190 -24.38 -36.09 -40.25
CA SER A 1190 -24.22 -34.65 -40.47
C SER A 1190 -22.76 -34.20 -40.64
N GLY A 1191 -21.78 -35.11 -40.56
CA GLY A 1191 -20.36 -34.79 -40.79
C GLY A 1191 -19.57 -34.31 -39.57
N GLY A 1192 -20.09 -34.52 -38.35
CA GLY A 1192 -19.47 -34.19 -37.06
C GLY A 1192 -20.50 -34.09 -35.92
N TRP A 1193 -20.07 -34.13 -34.65
CA TRP A 1193 -20.97 -33.97 -33.49
C TRP A 1193 -21.73 -32.64 -33.50
N LEU A 1194 -21.08 -31.56 -33.93
CA LEU A 1194 -21.64 -30.21 -34.00
C LEU A 1194 -21.86 -29.77 -35.44
N ALA A 1195 -21.51 -30.62 -36.43
CA ALA A 1195 -21.68 -30.30 -37.83
C ALA A 1195 -23.15 -30.44 -38.24
N GLY A 1196 -23.64 -29.49 -39.03
CA GLY A 1196 -25.03 -29.42 -39.50
C GLY A 1196 -25.89 -28.42 -38.73
N ASN A 1197 -26.97 -27.97 -39.36
CA ASN A 1197 -27.85 -26.92 -38.83
C ASN A 1197 -29.02 -27.45 -37.98
N ASN A 1198 -29.15 -28.76 -37.82
CA ASN A 1198 -30.20 -29.36 -37.00
C ASN A 1198 -29.64 -29.81 -35.63
N ILE A 1199 -29.76 -28.94 -34.64
CA ILE A 1199 -29.29 -29.19 -33.27
C ILE A 1199 -30.00 -30.39 -32.59
N ASN A 1200 -31.22 -30.75 -33.01
CA ASN A 1200 -31.93 -31.91 -32.46
C ASN A 1200 -31.26 -33.23 -32.84
N ARG A 1201 -30.61 -33.28 -34.02
CA ARG A 1201 -29.85 -34.44 -34.49
C ARG A 1201 -28.37 -34.37 -34.14
N ASN A 1202 -27.82 -33.17 -33.94
CA ASN A 1202 -26.43 -32.99 -33.49
C ASN A 1202 -26.22 -33.53 -32.06
N HIS A 1203 -24.97 -33.84 -31.72
CA HIS A 1203 -24.57 -34.45 -30.45
C HIS A 1203 -23.96 -33.44 -29.47
N LEU A 1204 -24.64 -32.30 -29.28
CA LEU A 1204 -24.20 -31.23 -28.36
C LEU A 1204 -24.04 -31.73 -26.91
N ASN A 1205 -24.87 -32.66 -26.46
CA ASN A 1205 -24.76 -33.27 -25.13
C ASN A 1205 -23.42 -33.98 -24.90
N LEU A 1206 -22.85 -34.63 -25.92
CA LEU A 1206 -21.54 -35.29 -25.81
C LEU A 1206 -20.39 -34.27 -25.76
N PHE A 1207 -20.56 -33.15 -26.47
CA PHE A 1207 -19.62 -32.05 -26.44
C PHE A 1207 -19.57 -31.37 -25.06
N TYR A 1208 -20.71 -31.14 -24.42
CA TYR A 1208 -20.74 -30.62 -23.05
C TYR A 1208 -20.14 -31.60 -22.03
N TRP A 1209 -20.34 -32.91 -22.18
CA TRP A 1209 -19.64 -33.91 -21.36
C TRP A 1209 -18.13 -33.87 -21.54
N LEU A 1210 -17.65 -33.74 -22.79
CA LEU A 1210 -16.22 -33.58 -23.08
C LEU A 1210 -15.63 -32.37 -22.35
N LEU A 1211 -16.33 -31.22 -22.40
CA LEU A 1211 -15.89 -30.01 -21.72
C LEU A 1211 -15.92 -30.14 -20.20
N SER A 1212 -16.92 -30.83 -19.64
CA SER A 1212 -16.96 -31.12 -18.20
C SER A 1212 -15.77 -31.96 -17.75
N ILE A 1213 -15.44 -33.04 -18.49
CA ILE A 1213 -14.27 -33.88 -18.20
C ILE A 1213 -12.97 -33.10 -18.35
N LEU A 1214 -12.85 -32.27 -19.40
CA LEU A 1214 -11.69 -31.42 -19.62
C LEU A 1214 -11.50 -30.42 -18.47
N SER A 1215 -12.58 -29.83 -17.97
CA SER A 1215 -12.56 -28.92 -16.80
C SER A 1215 -12.16 -29.63 -15.51
N VAL A 1216 -12.59 -30.88 -15.30
CA VAL A 1216 -12.14 -31.70 -14.15
C VAL A 1216 -10.64 -32.00 -14.23
N ILE A 1217 -10.15 -32.41 -15.40
CA ILE A 1217 -8.70 -32.65 -15.61
C ILE A 1217 -7.91 -31.36 -15.35
N ASN A 1218 -8.40 -30.24 -15.90
CA ASN A 1218 -7.80 -28.93 -15.70
C ASN A 1218 -7.77 -28.52 -14.22
N PHE A 1219 -8.80 -28.83 -13.44
CA PHE A 1219 -8.81 -28.58 -11.99
C PHE A 1219 -7.72 -29.36 -11.25
N PHE A 1220 -7.45 -30.62 -11.60
CA PHE A 1220 -6.35 -31.37 -11.00
C PHE A 1220 -4.97 -30.80 -11.37
N VAL A 1221 -4.79 -30.37 -12.61
CA VAL A 1221 -3.58 -29.66 -13.06
C VAL A 1221 -3.43 -28.35 -12.27
N TYR A 1222 -4.52 -27.60 -12.12
CA TYR A 1222 -4.57 -26.38 -11.33
C TYR A 1222 -4.16 -26.62 -9.88
N LEU A 1223 -4.66 -27.68 -9.22
CA LEU A 1223 -4.28 -28.03 -7.85
C LEU A 1223 -2.78 -28.31 -7.72
N PHE A 1224 -2.18 -29.01 -8.70
CA PHE A 1224 -0.75 -29.26 -8.72
C PHE A 1224 0.06 -27.96 -8.83
N VAL A 1225 -0.35 -27.06 -9.72
CA VAL A 1225 0.28 -25.74 -9.91
C VAL A 1225 0.10 -24.85 -8.69
N ALA A 1226 -1.11 -24.74 -8.15
CA ALA A 1226 -1.45 -23.92 -6.99
C ALA A 1226 -0.67 -24.37 -5.74
N LYS A 1227 -0.45 -25.68 -5.55
CA LYS A 1227 0.36 -26.22 -4.46
C LYS A 1227 1.84 -25.85 -4.57
N ARG A 1228 2.35 -25.64 -5.79
CA ARG A 1228 3.74 -25.26 -6.06
C ARG A 1228 3.96 -23.74 -6.03
N TYR A 1229 2.90 -22.95 -6.21
CA TYR A 1229 2.98 -21.51 -6.20
C TYR A 1229 3.26 -20.97 -4.79
N LYS A 1230 4.24 -20.08 -4.66
CA LYS A 1230 4.56 -19.40 -3.40
C LYS A 1230 4.17 -17.94 -3.52
N TYR A 1231 3.21 -17.51 -2.69
CA TYR A 1231 2.79 -16.12 -2.57
C TYR A 1231 3.98 -15.20 -2.27
N ARG A 1232 3.98 -14.00 -2.85
CA ARG A 1232 4.92 -12.95 -2.45
C ARG A 1232 4.67 -12.59 -0.97
N PRO A 1233 5.72 -12.42 -0.15
CA PRO A 1233 5.58 -11.78 1.14
C PRO A 1233 5.06 -10.37 0.88
N GLN A 1234 3.78 -10.13 1.13
CA GLN A 1234 3.28 -8.78 1.19
C GLN A 1234 4.11 -8.09 2.28
N ALA A 1235 4.69 -6.92 1.97
CA ALA A 1235 5.32 -6.09 2.98
C ALA A 1235 4.30 -5.96 4.11
N LEU A 1236 4.60 -6.61 5.24
CA LEU A 1236 3.78 -6.57 6.41
C LEU A 1236 3.74 -5.10 6.81
N VAL A 1237 2.63 -4.41 6.53
CA VAL A 1237 2.17 -3.42 7.49
C VAL A 1237 2.00 -4.23 8.75
N ALA A 1238 2.95 -4.06 9.68
CA ALA A 1238 3.17 -4.91 10.83
C ALA A 1238 1.82 -5.43 11.38
N PRO A 1239 1.53 -6.74 11.28
CA PRO A 1239 0.41 -7.28 12.00
C PRO A 1239 0.71 -7.07 13.47
N ILE A 1240 -0.22 -6.40 14.14
CA ILE A 1240 -0.39 -6.53 15.58
C ILE A 1240 -0.47 -8.04 15.83
N ALA A 1241 0.59 -8.60 16.42
CA ALA A 1241 0.69 -10.00 16.73
C ALA A 1241 -0.41 -10.35 17.75
N ASN A 1242 -1.44 -11.06 17.27
CA ASN A 1242 -2.28 -11.89 18.11
C ASN A 1242 -1.70 -13.30 18.05
N GLU A 1243 -0.90 -13.67 19.05
CA GLU A 1243 -0.69 -15.08 19.39
C GLU A 1243 -1.18 -15.31 20.83
N GLU A 1244 -2.33 -15.97 20.96
CA GLU A 1244 -2.52 -16.99 21.98
C GLU A 1244 -3.69 -17.91 21.60
N ASN A 1245 -3.51 -19.20 21.92
CA ASN A 1245 -4.48 -20.31 21.90
C ASN A 1245 -4.67 -21.12 20.61
N LYS A 1246 -3.67 -21.94 20.28
CA LYS A 1246 -3.90 -23.34 19.88
C LYS A 1246 -2.89 -24.27 20.55
N ASN A 1247 -3.17 -24.64 21.79
CA ASN A 1247 -2.73 -25.89 22.41
C ASN A 1247 -3.64 -26.18 23.61
N ASN A 1248 -4.73 -26.91 23.38
CA ASN A 1248 -5.43 -27.75 24.37
C ASN A 1248 -6.64 -28.43 23.73
N LYS A 1249 -6.42 -29.56 23.05
CA LYS A 1249 -7.43 -30.63 22.86
C LYS A 1249 -6.72 -31.97 22.69
N ALA A 1250 -6.33 -32.56 23.81
CA ALA A 1250 -6.05 -33.98 23.96
C ALA A 1250 -6.34 -34.38 25.43
N SER A 1251 -7.62 -34.58 25.74
CA SER A 1251 -8.13 -35.48 26.80
C SER A 1251 -9.66 -35.37 26.84
N VAL A 1252 -10.30 -36.54 26.69
CA VAL A 1252 -11.73 -36.85 26.58
C VAL A 1252 -12.35 -36.64 25.20
#